data_AF-A0A067NKY6-F1
#
_entry.id   AF-A0A067NKY6-F1
#
_cell.length_a   1.000
_cell.length_b   1.000
_cell.length_c   1.000
_cell.angle_alpha   90.00
_cell.angle_beta   90.00
_cell.angle_gamma   90.00
#
_symmetry.space_group_name_H-M   'P 1'
#
loop_
_entity.id
_entity.type
_entity.pdbx_description
1 polymer ?
#
loop_
_entity_poly.entity_id
_entity_poly.type
_entity_poly.pdbx_seq_one_letter_code
_entity_poly.pdbx_strand_id
1 'polypeptide(L)'
;MASRAARLRDIYDSLQNADARAAVTSELIALLDKIPAGLADRVLSSALEVKTRHSSIPQLDLPSRKREIECILDHISRDSKYSLVNPERSRRNELFNEAAQTLLSWLQDIWRVVYEHSTQYETAHRCLVFAAESLVKLCESRGAGCKCPLNIPINVSIEKESGEVVKTFAFTGLSNIDHVILWVWRDLFVSMLVSSPSAAQAQIPQMLVDIEDVLTWQGLEWLLYGGQRYLSESSDDDLFGSIMGLGFASDTCLEDDDDELLDEVDTDGDRRCSCNLHASHWSDELDNERHTVREMVQDHLFKVFRTDPSVELYTSLKNIHAERDSVTDEVYEILADVQTYSSDNLVAALEIYSEECDADQIIELLEEYGHLLRPRDAQAHQRAVVTLLSQCDDEYEATAVRIIEQELSDTVRAVHASLRGCFSGIDEQANKDELDKIHKLRSASAQRQTRVLQWVEDVVTPSSSSPPNPIQFVAMMMGMPTPGGDNDGDADPFMYVDVDDDDMADLREAYRPGLKERFGGWVDAAGPLRTKVAQGLLMRVFKKVVEEMPFFRCVDVVDEMMEHMADNPTTSHIVDALECLSSFCKLQRKTILMRNEKAKRAKAKMSNNKAAAQASTSTAGESAGSTAATGSNGAGVAGTSSQNDRDELDSPPPLIPIDLPASSSASAPPNGTATTSSPTSATSPASATASGSFPSLPIFMPTWLPGRTTTNPFTPGGIEDVD
;
A
#
# COMPACT_ATOMS: atom_id res chain seq x y z
N MET A 1 -58.82 -4.96 -5.51
CA MET A 1 -58.56 -4.41 -6.86
C MET A 1 -57.07 -4.25 -7.17
N ALA A 2 -56.21 -3.88 -6.19
CA ALA A 2 -54.76 -3.76 -6.36
C ALA A 2 -54.07 -4.96 -7.04
N SER A 3 -54.43 -6.20 -6.68
CA SER A 3 -53.86 -7.43 -7.30
C SER A 3 -54.18 -7.61 -8.80
N ARG A 4 -55.28 -7.05 -9.31
CA ARG A 4 -55.66 -7.16 -10.73
C ARG A 4 -55.01 -6.07 -11.59
N ALA A 5 -54.84 -4.87 -11.05
CA ALA A 5 -54.16 -3.77 -11.71
C ALA A 5 -52.65 -4.05 -11.86
N ALA A 6 -52.02 -4.60 -10.81
CA ALA A 6 -50.63 -5.05 -10.87
C ALA A 6 -50.43 -6.12 -11.95
N ARG A 7 -51.28 -7.16 -11.98
CA ARG A 7 -51.25 -8.18 -13.04
C ARG A 7 -51.46 -7.64 -14.45
N LEU A 8 -52.35 -6.65 -14.62
CA LEU A 8 -52.57 -6.04 -15.93
C LEU A 8 -51.36 -5.22 -16.38
N ARG A 9 -50.68 -4.53 -15.45
CA ARG A 9 -49.42 -3.82 -15.71
C ARG A 9 -48.30 -4.79 -16.08
N ASP A 10 -48.12 -5.87 -15.32
CA ASP A 10 -47.13 -6.91 -15.66
C ASP A 10 -47.39 -7.52 -17.06
N ILE A 11 -48.66 -7.78 -17.38
CA ILE A 11 -49.06 -8.25 -18.71
C ILE A 11 -48.73 -7.18 -19.75
N TYR A 12 -49.13 -5.92 -19.55
CA TYR A 12 -48.88 -4.83 -20.51
C TYR A 12 -47.38 -4.60 -20.77
N ASP A 13 -46.57 -4.61 -19.72
CA ASP A 13 -45.12 -4.40 -19.79
C ASP A 13 -44.40 -5.59 -20.44
N SER A 14 -44.89 -6.82 -20.23
CA SER A 14 -44.39 -8.03 -20.88
C SER A 14 -44.67 -8.11 -22.40
N LEU A 15 -45.56 -7.26 -22.93
CA LEU A 15 -45.88 -7.25 -24.35
C LEU A 15 -44.80 -6.48 -25.12
N GLN A 16 -43.93 -7.22 -25.81
CA GLN A 16 -42.89 -6.65 -26.69
C GLN A 16 -43.45 -6.14 -28.04
N ASN A 17 -44.63 -6.61 -28.46
CA ASN A 17 -45.23 -6.28 -29.76
C ASN A 17 -46.14 -5.04 -29.65
N ALA A 18 -45.92 -4.04 -30.51
CA ALA A 18 -46.73 -2.83 -30.61
C ALA A 18 -48.22 -3.12 -30.86
N ASP A 19 -48.53 -4.16 -31.63
CA ASP A 19 -49.92 -4.56 -31.91
C ASP A 19 -50.62 -5.14 -30.67
N ALA A 20 -49.87 -5.83 -29.81
CA ALA A 20 -50.39 -6.39 -28.56
C ALA A 20 -50.61 -5.30 -27.51
N ARG A 21 -49.70 -4.31 -27.43
CA ARG A 21 -49.92 -3.11 -26.61
C ARG A 21 -51.12 -2.31 -27.11
N ALA A 22 -51.28 -2.14 -28.42
CA ALA A 22 -52.44 -1.47 -28.99
C ALA A 22 -53.76 -2.20 -28.65
N ALA A 23 -53.77 -3.54 -28.67
CA ALA A 23 -54.94 -4.33 -28.28
C ALA A 23 -55.27 -4.17 -26.78
N VAL A 24 -54.28 -4.23 -25.89
CA VAL A 24 -54.51 -4.01 -24.44
C VAL A 24 -54.94 -2.57 -24.17
N THR A 25 -54.38 -1.59 -24.87
CA THR A 25 -54.80 -0.18 -24.79
C THR A 25 -56.24 0.00 -25.26
N SER A 26 -56.65 -0.68 -26.33
CA SER A 26 -58.04 -0.66 -26.82
C SER A 26 -59.02 -1.24 -25.78
N GLU A 27 -58.65 -2.33 -25.11
CA GLU A 27 -59.46 -2.93 -24.03
C GLU A 27 -59.48 -2.05 -22.78
N LEU A 28 -58.36 -1.39 -22.44
CA LEU A 28 -58.28 -0.40 -21.37
C LEU A 28 -59.19 0.81 -21.62
N ILE A 29 -59.23 1.31 -22.86
CA ILE A 29 -60.14 2.39 -23.28
C ILE A 29 -61.59 1.92 -23.14
N ALA A 30 -61.92 0.72 -23.62
CA ALA A 30 -63.27 0.15 -23.50
C ALA A 30 -63.69 -0.11 -22.04
N LEU A 31 -62.73 -0.32 -21.12
CA LEU A 31 -62.98 -0.42 -19.69
C LEU A 31 -63.18 0.97 -19.05
N LEU A 32 -62.41 1.98 -19.46
CA LEU A 32 -62.61 3.37 -19.02
C LEU A 32 -64.02 3.88 -19.38
N ASP A 33 -64.52 3.53 -20.56
CA ASP A 33 -65.88 3.86 -21.01
C ASP A 33 -67.00 3.20 -20.19
N LYS A 34 -66.69 2.11 -19.47
CA LYS A 34 -67.66 1.35 -18.65
C LYS A 34 -67.65 1.74 -17.17
N ILE A 35 -66.65 2.51 -16.72
CA ILE A 35 -66.53 2.98 -15.34
C ILE A 35 -67.39 4.25 -15.16
N PRO A 36 -67.97 4.52 -13.98
CA PRO A 36 -68.70 5.77 -13.73
C PRO A 36 -67.88 7.01 -14.09
N ALA A 37 -68.50 8.00 -14.74
CA ALA A 37 -67.82 9.18 -15.29
C ALA A 37 -66.88 9.87 -14.29
N GLY A 38 -67.30 10.07 -13.03
CA GLY A 38 -66.45 10.70 -12.01
C GLY A 38 -65.23 9.88 -11.54
N LEU A 39 -65.15 8.59 -11.87
CA LEU A 39 -63.95 7.77 -11.68
C LEU A 39 -63.09 7.76 -12.95
N ALA A 40 -63.71 7.70 -14.13
CA ALA A 40 -63.02 7.83 -15.41
C ALA A 40 -62.29 9.18 -15.52
N ASP A 41 -62.97 10.28 -15.18
CA ASP A 41 -62.39 11.63 -15.15
C ASP A 41 -61.20 11.71 -14.18
N ARG A 42 -61.29 11.08 -13.01
CA ARG A 42 -60.16 11.01 -12.06
C ARG A 42 -58.97 10.24 -12.62
N VAL A 43 -59.22 9.10 -13.26
CA VAL A 43 -58.15 8.31 -13.90
C VAL A 43 -57.51 9.08 -15.05
N LEU A 44 -58.32 9.77 -15.87
CA LEU A 44 -57.83 10.61 -16.97
C LEU A 44 -57.07 11.83 -16.45
N SER A 45 -57.54 12.49 -15.39
CA SER A 45 -56.81 13.59 -14.74
C SER A 45 -55.48 13.12 -14.17
N SER A 46 -55.43 11.99 -13.46
CA SER A 46 -54.16 11.43 -12.99
C SER A 46 -53.24 10.99 -14.14
N ALA A 47 -53.77 10.41 -15.22
CA ALA A 47 -52.97 10.04 -16.38
C ALA A 47 -52.43 11.27 -17.14
N LEU A 48 -53.23 12.33 -17.24
CA LEU A 48 -52.80 13.62 -17.81
C LEU A 48 -51.74 14.27 -16.92
N GLU A 49 -51.90 14.24 -15.60
CA GLU A 49 -50.92 14.77 -14.64
C GLU A 49 -49.57 14.04 -14.76
N VAL A 50 -49.60 12.70 -14.85
CA VAL A 50 -48.40 11.88 -15.10
C VAL A 50 -47.80 12.19 -16.47
N LYS A 51 -48.62 12.32 -17.52
CA LYS A 51 -48.14 12.70 -18.86
C LYS A 51 -47.50 14.09 -18.87
N THR A 52 -48.09 15.07 -18.19
CA THR A 52 -47.55 16.43 -18.12
C THR A 52 -46.25 16.44 -17.33
N ARG A 53 -46.20 15.75 -16.19
CA ARG A 53 -45.00 15.59 -15.36
C ARG A 53 -43.84 14.96 -16.11
N HIS A 54 -44.14 14.06 -17.05
CA HIS A 54 -43.13 13.34 -17.82
C HIS A 54 -42.94 13.85 -19.25
N SER A 55 -43.54 14.99 -19.60
CA SER A 55 -43.42 15.56 -20.94
C SER A 55 -42.07 16.24 -21.19
N SER A 56 -41.39 16.64 -20.10
CA SER A 56 -40.08 17.29 -20.09
C SER A 56 -38.91 16.35 -19.82
N ILE A 57 -39.13 15.03 -19.70
CA ILE A 57 -38.06 14.07 -19.38
C ILE A 57 -36.94 14.15 -20.43
N PRO A 58 -35.70 14.41 -20.03
CA PRO A 58 -34.53 14.28 -20.89
C PRO A 58 -34.38 12.85 -21.44
N GLN A 59 -34.12 12.70 -22.74
CA GLN A 59 -33.91 11.38 -23.32
C GLN A 59 -32.49 10.89 -23.06
N LEU A 60 -32.34 9.81 -22.30
CA LEU A 60 -31.05 9.17 -22.05
C LEU A 60 -30.63 8.27 -23.22
N ASP A 61 -30.18 8.87 -24.32
CA ASP A 61 -29.68 8.16 -25.51
C ASP A 61 -28.20 7.76 -25.35
N LEU A 62 -27.97 6.69 -24.59
CA LEU A 62 -26.64 6.11 -24.37
C LEU A 62 -25.88 5.81 -25.69
N PRO A 63 -26.47 5.16 -26.73
CA PRO A 63 -25.77 4.92 -27.99
C PRO A 63 -25.25 6.18 -28.68
N SER A 64 -26.01 7.27 -28.67
CA SER A 64 -25.56 8.53 -29.30
C SER A 64 -24.47 9.20 -28.49
N ARG A 65 -24.61 9.28 -27.16
CA ARG A 65 -23.58 9.84 -26.26
C ARG A 65 -22.29 9.03 -26.29
N LYS A 66 -22.40 7.70 -26.36
CA LYS A 66 -21.24 6.82 -26.51
C LYS A 66 -20.45 7.12 -27.77
N ARG A 67 -21.13 7.24 -28.91
CA ARG A 67 -20.47 7.59 -30.19
C ARG A 67 -19.78 8.95 -30.15
N GLU A 68 -20.40 9.93 -29.51
CA GLU A 68 -19.86 11.29 -29.35
C GLU A 68 -18.56 11.26 -28.51
N ILE A 69 -18.60 10.66 -27.31
CA ILE A 69 -17.46 10.60 -26.41
C ILE A 69 -16.32 9.73 -26.97
N GLU A 70 -16.63 8.59 -27.59
CA GLU A 70 -15.64 7.74 -28.26
C GLU A 70 -14.95 8.49 -29.42
N CYS A 71 -15.67 9.32 -30.16
CA CYS A 71 -15.09 10.18 -31.20
C CYS A 71 -14.10 11.20 -30.61
N ILE A 72 -14.43 11.81 -29.47
CA ILE A 72 -13.52 12.76 -28.78
C ILE A 72 -12.29 12.02 -28.25
N LEU A 73 -12.45 10.84 -27.64
CA LEU A 73 -11.35 9.99 -27.16
C LEU A 73 -10.39 9.59 -28.29
N ASP A 74 -10.93 9.20 -29.46
CA ASP A 74 -10.14 8.91 -30.65
C ASP A 74 -9.33 10.12 -31.12
N HIS A 75 -9.91 11.32 -31.06
CA HIS A 75 -9.20 12.55 -31.37
C HIS A 75 -8.10 12.86 -30.35
N ILE A 76 -8.32 12.64 -29.05
CA ILE A 76 -7.30 12.79 -28.00
C ILE A 76 -6.14 11.82 -28.23
N SER A 77 -6.45 10.56 -28.54
CA SER A 77 -5.45 9.53 -28.84
C SER A 77 -4.62 9.91 -30.07
N ARG A 78 -5.24 10.40 -31.15
CA ARG A 78 -4.51 10.90 -32.32
C ARG A 78 -3.65 12.12 -31.98
N ASP A 79 -4.20 13.11 -31.28
CA ASP A 79 -3.50 14.34 -30.91
C ASP A 79 -2.33 14.08 -29.95
N SER A 80 -2.40 13.03 -29.12
CA SER A 80 -1.28 12.63 -28.24
C SER A 80 0.02 12.38 -29.02
N LYS A 81 -0.08 11.77 -30.21
CA LYS A 81 1.06 11.54 -31.11
C LYS A 81 1.52 12.83 -31.76
N TYR A 82 0.59 13.70 -32.14
CA TYR A 82 0.91 15.00 -32.72
C TYR A 82 1.56 15.96 -31.72
N SER A 83 1.14 15.94 -30.46
CA SER A 83 1.68 16.83 -29.41
C SER A 83 3.17 16.60 -29.13
N LEU A 84 3.67 15.38 -29.37
CA LEU A 84 5.09 15.06 -29.28
C LEU A 84 5.92 15.74 -30.38
N VAL A 85 5.33 15.96 -31.56
CA VAL A 85 6.01 16.52 -32.72
C VAL A 85 5.81 18.03 -32.82
N ASN A 86 4.61 18.53 -32.50
CA ASN A 86 4.22 19.93 -32.64
C ASN A 86 3.31 20.37 -31.48
N PRO A 87 3.87 20.68 -30.29
CA PRO A 87 3.08 21.03 -29.11
C PRO A 87 2.22 22.30 -29.33
N GLU A 88 2.68 23.28 -30.12
CA GLU A 88 1.96 24.53 -30.39
C GLU A 88 0.66 24.35 -31.18
N ARG A 89 0.50 23.22 -31.89
CA ARG A 89 -0.70 22.93 -32.70
C ARG A 89 -1.63 21.91 -32.04
N SER A 90 -1.24 21.37 -30.89
CA SER A 90 -2.03 20.39 -30.16
C SER A 90 -3.33 21.02 -29.67
N ARG A 91 -4.46 20.34 -29.95
CA ARG A 91 -5.79 20.73 -29.44
C ARG A 91 -6.20 19.92 -28.22
N ARG A 92 -5.25 19.25 -27.58
CA ARG A 92 -5.48 18.32 -26.47
C ARG A 92 -6.31 18.92 -25.34
N ASN A 93 -6.02 20.14 -24.91
CA ASN A 93 -6.77 20.81 -23.83
C ASN A 93 -8.20 21.15 -24.24
N GLU A 94 -8.42 21.54 -25.50
CA GLU A 94 -9.75 21.81 -26.05
C GLU A 94 -10.59 20.52 -26.07
N LEU A 95 -10.00 19.42 -26.54
CA LEU A 95 -10.65 18.11 -26.59
C LEU A 95 -10.99 17.57 -25.19
N PHE A 96 -10.09 17.76 -24.21
CA PHE A 96 -10.38 17.40 -22.82
C PHE A 96 -11.52 18.23 -22.22
N ASN A 97 -11.55 19.52 -22.49
CA ASN A 97 -12.63 20.40 -22.03
C ASN A 97 -13.97 20.03 -22.72
N GLU A 98 -13.94 19.73 -24.01
CA GLU A 98 -15.12 19.27 -24.76
C GLU A 98 -15.66 17.95 -24.20
N ALA A 99 -14.78 16.98 -23.91
CA ALA A 99 -15.16 15.73 -23.26
C ALA A 99 -15.79 15.97 -21.87
N ALA A 100 -15.16 16.81 -21.04
CA ALA A 100 -15.66 17.17 -19.72
C ALA A 100 -17.04 17.81 -19.79
N GLN A 101 -17.23 18.82 -20.64
CA GLN A 101 -18.52 19.50 -20.80
C GLN A 101 -19.61 18.56 -21.32
N THR A 102 -19.26 17.66 -22.23
CA THR A 102 -20.18 16.64 -22.75
C THR A 102 -20.64 15.70 -21.63
N LEU A 103 -19.72 15.22 -20.80
CA LEU A 103 -20.04 14.39 -19.63
C LEU A 103 -20.89 15.16 -18.61
N LEU A 104 -20.48 16.35 -18.20
CA LEU A 104 -21.14 17.14 -17.16
C LEU A 104 -22.57 17.55 -17.55
N SER A 105 -22.77 18.00 -18.79
CA SER A 105 -24.12 18.32 -19.30
C SER A 105 -25.03 17.10 -19.34
N TRP A 106 -24.47 15.92 -19.56
CA TRP A 106 -25.24 14.68 -19.55
C TRP A 106 -25.54 14.18 -18.13
N LEU A 107 -24.65 14.38 -17.16
CA LEU A 107 -24.90 14.10 -15.74
C LEU A 107 -26.10 14.90 -15.20
N GLN A 108 -26.26 16.15 -15.64
CA GLN A 108 -27.44 16.96 -15.36
C GLN A 108 -28.74 16.32 -15.86
N ASP A 109 -28.75 15.81 -17.09
CA ASP A 109 -29.91 15.13 -17.67
C ASP A 109 -30.23 13.83 -16.92
N ILE A 110 -29.21 13.04 -16.62
CA ILE A 110 -29.33 11.79 -15.85
C ILE A 110 -29.93 12.10 -14.48
N TRP A 111 -29.42 13.10 -13.78
CA TRP A 111 -29.91 13.50 -12.46
C TRP A 111 -31.39 13.90 -12.49
N ARG A 112 -31.83 14.72 -13.47
CA ARG A 112 -33.25 15.08 -13.59
C ARG A 112 -34.15 13.86 -13.81
N VAL A 113 -33.71 12.91 -14.64
CA VAL A 113 -34.47 11.68 -14.92
C VAL A 113 -34.66 10.84 -13.65
N VAL A 114 -33.63 10.70 -12.81
CA VAL A 114 -33.70 9.86 -11.60
C VAL A 114 -34.29 10.58 -10.40
N TYR A 115 -33.98 11.86 -10.22
CA TYR A 115 -34.37 12.63 -9.02
C TYR A 115 -35.73 13.32 -9.19
N GLU A 116 -35.93 14.07 -10.28
CA GLU A 116 -37.18 14.84 -10.48
C GLU A 116 -38.30 13.99 -11.07
N HIS A 117 -37.97 13.06 -11.96
CA HIS A 117 -38.95 12.21 -12.63
C HIS A 117 -39.05 10.80 -12.07
N SER A 118 -38.12 10.39 -11.19
CA SER A 118 -38.14 9.09 -10.50
C SER A 118 -38.38 7.90 -11.44
N THR A 119 -37.65 7.86 -12.55
CA THR A 119 -37.84 6.84 -13.61
C THR A 119 -36.53 6.43 -14.29
N GLN A 120 -36.59 5.37 -15.10
CA GLN A 120 -35.48 4.86 -15.91
C GLN A 120 -34.17 4.58 -15.13
N TYR A 121 -34.25 4.17 -13.87
CA TYR A 121 -33.11 3.92 -12.99
C TYR A 121 -32.04 3.00 -13.61
N GLU A 122 -32.43 1.90 -14.25
CA GLU A 122 -31.48 0.98 -14.91
C GLU A 122 -30.74 1.65 -16.08
N THR A 123 -31.45 2.42 -16.92
CA THR A 123 -30.85 3.16 -18.02
C THR A 123 -29.90 4.24 -17.51
N ALA A 124 -30.34 5.01 -16.51
CA ALA A 124 -29.53 6.04 -15.86
C ALA A 124 -28.25 5.47 -15.26
N HIS A 125 -28.35 4.33 -14.55
CA HIS A 125 -27.19 3.63 -14.02
C HIS A 125 -26.21 3.24 -15.13
N ARG A 126 -26.67 2.61 -16.22
CA ARG A 126 -25.80 2.30 -17.38
C ARG A 126 -25.13 3.53 -17.99
N CYS A 127 -25.83 4.67 -18.03
CA CYS A 127 -25.26 5.94 -18.48
C CYS A 127 -24.13 6.42 -17.55
N LEU A 128 -24.31 6.31 -16.23
CA LEU A 128 -23.30 6.67 -15.24
C LEU A 128 -22.08 5.75 -15.28
N VAL A 129 -22.28 4.44 -15.44
CA VAL A 129 -21.18 3.46 -15.63
C VAL A 129 -20.36 3.86 -16.85
N PHE A 130 -21.00 4.13 -17.99
CA PHE A 130 -20.30 4.57 -19.20
C PHE A 130 -19.58 5.92 -19.02
N ALA A 131 -20.18 6.86 -18.28
CA ALA A 131 -19.54 8.14 -17.97
C ALA A 131 -18.26 7.94 -17.13
N ALA A 132 -18.31 7.08 -16.11
CA ALA A 132 -17.18 6.73 -15.26
C ALA A 132 -16.07 6.00 -16.05
N GLU A 133 -16.42 5.00 -16.87
CA GLU A 133 -15.44 4.31 -17.75
C GLU A 133 -14.77 5.29 -18.72
N SER A 134 -15.54 6.22 -19.28
CA SER A 134 -15.02 7.25 -20.19
C SER A 134 -14.07 8.19 -19.47
N LEU A 135 -14.37 8.53 -18.20
CA LEU A 135 -13.50 9.35 -17.37
C LEU A 135 -12.18 8.65 -17.04
N VAL A 136 -12.20 7.36 -16.72
CA VAL A 136 -10.99 6.54 -16.53
C VAL A 136 -10.13 6.57 -17.78
N LYS A 137 -10.72 6.30 -18.96
CA LYS A 137 -10.00 6.36 -20.26
C LYS A 137 -9.42 7.74 -20.56
N LEU A 138 -10.14 8.82 -20.22
CA LEU A 138 -9.62 10.19 -20.36
C LEU A 138 -8.40 10.42 -19.46
N CYS A 139 -8.43 9.89 -18.24
CA CYS A 139 -7.31 9.99 -17.30
C CYS A 139 -6.11 9.14 -17.71
N GLU A 140 -6.32 7.93 -18.23
CA GLU A 140 -5.26 7.05 -18.74
C GLU A 140 -4.64 7.55 -20.05
N SER A 141 -5.41 8.29 -20.86
CA SER A 141 -4.91 8.87 -22.13
C SER A 141 -3.83 9.93 -21.92
N ARG A 142 -3.43 10.23 -20.68
CA ARG A 142 -2.25 11.03 -20.31
C ARG A 142 -0.99 10.38 -20.90
N GLY A 143 -0.45 10.97 -21.96
CA GLY A 143 0.90 10.59 -22.42
C GLY A 143 1.90 10.81 -21.28
N ALA A 144 2.98 10.02 -21.27
CA ALA A 144 3.95 9.86 -20.17
C ALA A 144 4.78 11.10 -19.75
N GLY A 145 4.22 12.32 -19.75
CA GLY A 145 4.98 13.52 -19.35
C GLY A 145 4.27 14.87 -19.22
N CYS A 146 2.97 14.99 -19.48
CA CYS A 146 2.26 16.29 -19.33
C CYS A 146 1.24 16.23 -18.19
N LYS A 147 1.52 16.99 -17.12
CA LYS A 147 0.62 17.26 -15.98
C LYS A 147 -0.55 18.19 -16.33
N CYS A 148 -0.64 18.66 -17.56
CA CYS A 148 -1.55 19.71 -18.01
C CYS A 148 -3.07 19.44 -17.81
N PRO A 149 -3.62 18.21 -17.95
CA PRO A 149 -5.05 17.97 -17.70
C PRO A 149 -5.44 18.02 -16.22
N LEU A 150 -4.47 18.12 -15.29
CA LEU A 150 -4.73 18.28 -13.85
C LEU A 150 -5.17 19.70 -13.49
N ASN A 151 -4.96 20.68 -14.36
CA ASN A 151 -5.17 22.10 -14.05
C ASN A 151 -6.38 22.72 -14.77
N ILE A 152 -7.27 21.91 -15.36
CA ILE A 152 -8.48 22.43 -16.01
C ILE A 152 -9.48 22.80 -14.90
N PRO A 153 -9.86 24.07 -14.74
CA PRO A 153 -10.91 24.44 -13.80
C PRO A 153 -12.25 23.92 -14.33
N ILE A 154 -12.96 23.18 -13.49
CA ILE A 154 -14.27 22.62 -13.81
C ILE A 154 -15.26 23.21 -12.81
N ASN A 155 -16.20 23.97 -13.36
CA ASN A 155 -17.34 24.51 -12.63
C ASN A 155 -18.60 23.93 -13.24
N VAL A 156 -19.38 23.20 -12.44
CA VAL A 156 -20.65 22.62 -12.86
C VAL A 156 -21.72 22.95 -11.84
N SER A 157 -22.88 23.37 -12.33
CA SER A 157 -24.07 23.58 -11.53
C SER A 157 -25.12 22.57 -11.95
N ILE A 158 -25.63 21.81 -10.98
CA ILE A 158 -26.79 20.95 -11.18
C ILE A 158 -28.05 21.75 -10.85
N GLU A 159 -28.94 21.89 -11.82
CA GLU A 159 -30.13 22.75 -11.77
C GLU A 159 -31.43 21.95 -11.95
N LYS A 160 -32.48 22.34 -11.22
CA LYS A 160 -33.84 21.82 -11.41
C LYS A 160 -34.41 22.21 -12.78
N GLU A 161 -35.51 21.60 -13.20
CA GLU A 161 -36.27 22.06 -14.38
C GLU A 161 -36.70 23.54 -14.25
N SER A 162 -36.90 24.02 -13.03
CA SER A 162 -37.21 25.43 -12.73
C SER A 162 -36.06 26.42 -13.00
N GLY A 163 -34.83 25.91 -13.20
CA GLY A 163 -33.59 26.71 -13.24
C GLY A 163 -33.02 27.05 -11.87
N GLU A 164 -33.58 26.50 -10.79
CA GLU A 164 -33.02 26.63 -9.44
C GLU A 164 -31.77 25.74 -9.30
N VAL A 165 -30.65 26.33 -8.89
CA VAL A 165 -29.41 25.59 -8.64
C VAL A 165 -29.56 24.74 -7.37
N VAL A 166 -29.33 23.43 -7.51
CA VAL A 166 -29.36 22.45 -6.42
C VAL A 166 -27.99 22.31 -5.79
N LYS A 167 -26.96 22.15 -6.61
CA LYS A 167 -25.58 21.98 -6.15
C LYS A 167 -24.61 22.54 -7.18
N THR A 168 -23.64 23.31 -6.71
CA THR A 168 -22.50 23.75 -7.50
C THR A 168 -21.27 22.95 -7.08
N PHE A 169 -20.48 22.53 -8.06
CA PHE A 169 -19.18 21.92 -7.86
C PHE A 169 -18.12 22.78 -8.54
N ALA A 170 -17.05 23.06 -7.80
CA ALA A 170 -15.88 23.77 -8.30
C ALA A 170 -14.65 22.93 -7.91
N PHE A 171 -13.94 22.42 -8.90
CA PHE A 171 -12.72 21.66 -8.69
C PHE A 171 -11.77 21.79 -9.88
N THR A 172 -10.51 21.44 -9.66
CA THR A 172 -9.49 21.50 -10.70
C THR A 172 -9.11 20.09 -11.12
N GLY A 173 -9.10 19.82 -12.43
CA GLY A 173 -8.68 18.56 -13.01
C GLY A 173 -9.83 17.59 -13.28
N LEU A 174 -9.71 16.85 -14.39
CA LEU A 174 -10.75 15.93 -14.87
C LEU A 174 -11.07 14.81 -13.87
N SER A 175 -10.08 14.35 -13.11
CA SER A 175 -10.21 13.24 -12.16
C SER A 175 -11.13 13.51 -10.98
N ASN A 176 -11.69 14.72 -10.87
CA ASN A 176 -12.66 15.11 -9.86
C ASN A 176 -14.11 15.12 -10.40
N ILE A 177 -14.32 14.80 -11.70
CA ILE A 177 -15.66 14.63 -12.27
C ILE A 177 -16.37 13.41 -11.65
N ASP A 178 -15.62 12.41 -11.21
CA ASP A 178 -16.11 11.26 -10.43
C ASP A 178 -16.93 11.70 -9.21
N HIS A 179 -16.58 12.82 -8.57
CA HIS A 179 -17.35 13.38 -7.46
C HIS A 179 -18.80 13.68 -7.88
N VAL A 180 -18.99 14.25 -9.08
CA VAL A 180 -20.32 14.56 -9.62
C VAL A 180 -21.05 13.28 -9.99
N ILE A 181 -20.36 12.29 -10.57
CA ILE A 181 -20.95 11.00 -10.95
C ILE A 181 -21.46 10.26 -9.69
N LEU A 182 -20.63 10.14 -8.67
CA LEU A 182 -20.95 9.51 -7.38
C LEU A 182 -22.09 10.23 -6.65
N TRP A 183 -22.11 11.57 -6.70
CA TRP A 183 -23.22 12.36 -6.17
C TRP A 183 -24.55 12.04 -6.86
N VAL A 184 -24.55 11.92 -8.20
CA VAL A 184 -25.76 11.54 -8.96
C VAL A 184 -26.18 10.09 -8.66
N TRP A 185 -25.23 9.15 -8.52
CA TRP A 185 -25.54 7.77 -8.11
C TRP A 185 -26.16 7.70 -6.71
N ARG A 186 -25.68 8.50 -5.75
CA ARG A 186 -26.27 8.58 -4.41
C ARG A 186 -27.74 8.98 -4.49
N ASP A 187 -28.04 10.04 -5.23
CA ASP A 187 -29.41 10.53 -5.46
C ASP A 187 -30.29 9.52 -6.21
N LEU A 188 -29.69 8.78 -7.16
CA LEU A 188 -30.35 7.67 -7.87
C LEU A 188 -30.84 6.61 -6.88
N PHE A 189 -29.98 6.16 -5.96
CA PHE A 189 -30.32 5.09 -5.01
C PHE A 189 -31.41 5.50 -4.03
N VAL A 190 -31.30 6.68 -3.39
CA VAL A 190 -32.35 7.14 -2.45
C VAL A 190 -33.68 7.36 -3.17
N SER A 191 -33.68 7.92 -4.38
CA SER A 191 -34.89 8.09 -5.19
C SER A 191 -35.51 6.74 -5.57
N MET A 192 -34.69 5.76 -5.94
CA MET A 192 -35.13 4.42 -6.32
C MET A 192 -35.74 3.66 -5.14
N LEU A 193 -35.17 3.80 -3.94
CA LEU A 193 -35.68 3.21 -2.70
C LEU A 193 -37.04 3.79 -2.33
N VAL A 194 -37.22 5.11 -2.39
CA VAL A 194 -38.51 5.76 -2.13
C VAL A 194 -39.55 5.37 -3.18
N SER A 195 -39.19 5.39 -4.46
CA SER A 195 -40.14 5.22 -5.56
C SER A 195 -40.49 3.75 -5.84
N SER A 196 -39.55 2.83 -5.62
CA SER A 196 -39.67 1.42 -5.98
C SER A 196 -38.84 0.49 -5.07
N PRO A 197 -39.18 0.37 -3.76
CA PRO A 197 -38.35 -0.35 -2.78
C PRO A 197 -38.00 -1.79 -3.20
N SER A 198 -38.97 -2.52 -3.76
CA SER A 198 -38.75 -3.91 -4.18
C SER A 198 -37.83 -4.04 -5.40
N ALA A 199 -37.85 -3.08 -6.31
CA ALA A 199 -36.93 -3.06 -7.45
C ALA A 199 -35.53 -2.63 -6.99
N ALA A 200 -35.47 -1.64 -6.10
CA ALA A 200 -34.23 -1.15 -5.49
C ALA A 200 -33.46 -2.28 -4.79
N GLN A 201 -34.13 -3.05 -3.93
CA GLN A 201 -33.53 -4.21 -3.23
C GLN A 201 -32.97 -5.28 -4.18
N ALA A 202 -33.53 -5.42 -5.39
CA ALA A 202 -33.07 -6.40 -6.36
C ALA A 202 -31.93 -5.87 -7.24
N GLN A 203 -31.91 -4.57 -7.53
CA GLN A 203 -31.01 -3.97 -8.53
C GLN A 203 -29.80 -3.28 -7.92
N ILE A 204 -29.94 -2.58 -6.78
CA ILE A 204 -28.85 -1.82 -6.16
C ILE A 204 -27.62 -2.71 -5.90
N PRO A 205 -27.73 -3.95 -5.38
CA PRO A 205 -26.55 -4.79 -5.17
C PRO A 205 -25.71 -5.03 -6.43
N GLN A 206 -26.34 -5.22 -7.59
CA GLN A 206 -25.62 -5.35 -8.86
C GLN A 206 -25.03 -4.01 -9.31
N MET A 207 -25.75 -2.91 -9.08
CA MET A 207 -25.24 -1.58 -9.39
C MET A 207 -24.01 -1.21 -8.55
N LEU A 208 -23.90 -1.70 -7.32
CA LEU A 208 -22.71 -1.52 -6.48
C LEU A 208 -21.50 -2.30 -7.03
N VAL A 209 -21.71 -3.53 -7.51
CA VAL A 209 -20.67 -4.29 -8.23
C VAL A 209 -20.18 -3.50 -9.45
N ASP A 210 -21.10 -2.99 -10.27
CA ASP A 210 -20.75 -2.23 -11.48
C ASP A 210 -19.98 -0.93 -11.14
N ILE A 211 -20.23 -0.31 -9.97
CA ILE A 211 -19.46 0.85 -9.50
C ILE A 211 -18.07 0.44 -9.02
N GLU A 212 -17.96 -0.64 -8.26
CA GLU A 212 -16.67 -1.20 -7.82
C GLU A 212 -15.78 -1.55 -9.01
N ASP A 213 -16.34 -2.20 -10.03
CA ASP A 213 -15.61 -2.59 -11.24
C ASP A 213 -14.99 -1.39 -11.98
N VAL A 214 -15.57 -0.20 -11.87
CA VAL A 214 -15.15 1.00 -12.60
C VAL A 214 -14.39 2.01 -11.73
N LEU A 215 -14.78 2.18 -10.48
CA LEU A 215 -14.26 3.21 -9.55
C LEU A 215 -13.67 2.61 -8.26
N THR A 216 -13.44 1.30 -8.23
CA THR A 216 -12.93 0.52 -7.09
C THR A 216 -13.85 0.60 -5.87
N TRP A 217 -13.51 -0.14 -4.79
CA TRP A 217 -14.31 -0.15 -3.58
C TRP A 217 -14.35 1.23 -2.89
N GLN A 218 -13.31 2.05 -3.05
CA GLN A 218 -13.26 3.42 -2.52
C GLN A 218 -14.39 4.30 -3.09
N GLY A 219 -14.77 4.08 -4.36
CA GLY A 219 -15.89 4.77 -4.98
C GLY A 219 -17.21 4.54 -4.22
N LEU A 220 -17.39 3.39 -3.57
CA LEU A 220 -18.59 3.07 -2.79
C LEU A 220 -18.65 3.83 -1.47
N GLU A 221 -17.51 4.04 -0.81
CA GLU A 221 -17.44 4.92 0.37
C GLU A 221 -17.75 6.36 -0.03
N TRP A 222 -17.07 6.86 -1.07
CA TRP A 222 -17.26 8.24 -1.55
C TRP A 222 -18.68 8.49 -2.05
N LEU A 223 -19.34 7.47 -2.61
CA LEU A 223 -20.76 7.53 -2.96
C LEU A 223 -21.61 7.97 -1.77
N LEU A 224 -21.38 7.44 -0.56
CA LEU A 224 -22.14 7.81 0.63
C LEU A 224 -21.94 9.28 1.00
N TYR A 225 -20.73 9.79 0.83
CA TYR A 225 -20.37 11.19 1.06
C TYR A 225 -20.68 12.11 -0.13
N GLY A 226 -21.48 11.65 -1.11
CA GLY A 226 -21.89 12.45 -2.26
C GLY A 226 -20.72 12.83 -3.16
N GLY A 227 -19.78 11.89 -3.33
CA GLY A 227 -18.58 12.04 -4.14
C GLY A 227 -17.42 12.74 -3.43
N GLN A 228 -17.58 13.19 -2.18
CA GLN A 228 -16.47 13.74 -1.43
C GLN A 228 -15.51 12.63 -0.98
N ARG A 229 -14.22 12.81 -1.28
CA ARG A 229 -13.18 11.94 -0.73
C ARG A 229 -13.02 12.30 0.74
N TYR A 230 -13.15 11.32 1.61
CA TYR A 230 -12.72 11.50 2.99
C TYR A 230 -11.22 11.79 2.93
N LEU A 231 -10.82 12.99 3.36
CA LEU A 231 -9.42 13.26 3.66
C LEU A 231 -9.11 12.41 4.90
N SER A 232 -8.89 11.11 4.74
CA SER A 232 -8.25 10.34 5.79
C SER A 232 -6.95 11.09 6.02
N GLU A 233 -6.84 11.72 7.19
CA GLU A 233 -5.69 12.51 7.62
C GLU A 233 -4.46 11.80 7.09
N SER A 234 -3.79 12.47 6.14
CA SER A 234 -2.79 11.83 5.30
C SER A 234 -1.88 11.02 6.20
N SER A 235 -1.81 9.72 5.96
CA SER A 235 -0.73 8.90 6.49
C SER A 235 0.56 9.68 6.24
N ASP A 236 1.19 10.16 7.32
CA ASP A 236 2.33 11.08 7.30
C ASP A 236 3.55 10.50 6.54
N ASP A 237 3.45 9.25 6.08
CA ASP A 237 4.48 8.52 5.38
C ASP A 237 4.66 8.94 3.90
N ASP A 238 3.66 9.54 3.24
CA ASP A 238 3.80 10.06 1.86
C ASP A 238 4.26 11.52 1.79
N LEU A 239 4.41 12.18 2.94
CA LEU A 239 4.82 13.58 3.02
C LEU A 239 6.30 13.80 2.63
N PHE A 240 7.11 12.73 2.55
CA PHE A 240 8.52 12.85 2.19
C PHE A 240 8.81 12.76 0.67
N GLY A 241 7.92 12.15 -0.12
CA GLY A 241 8.15 11.89 -1.55
C GLY A 241 7.63 12.97 -2.50
N SER A 242 6.50 13.62 -2.19
CA SER A 242 5.82 14.51 -3.15
C SER A 242 5.91 16.02 -2.82
N ILE A 243 6.54 16.43 -1.72
CA ILE A 243 6.62 17.84 -1.29
C ILE A 243 7.89 18.58 -1.76
N MET A 244 8.91 17.89 -2.25
CA MET A 244 10.16 18.53 -2.72
C MET A 244 10.16 18.93 -4.21
N GLY A 245 9.01 18.86 -4.89
CA GLY A 245 8.88 19.04 -6.35
C GLY A 245 8.08 20.25 -6.84
N LEU A 246 7.53 21.11 -5.96
CA LEU A 246 6.88 22.36 -6.36
C LEU A 246 7.18 23.47 -5.34
N GLY A 247 8.29 24.18 -5.57
CA GLY A 247 8.48 25.49 -4.98
C GLY A 247 7.38 26.45 -5.45
N PHE A 248 6.73 27.10 -4.49
CA PHE A 248 5.91 28.30 -4.71
C PHE A 248 4.69 28.13 -5.64
N ALA A 249 3.67 27.45 -5.13
CA ALA A 249 2.28 27.87 -5.31
C ALA A 249 1.55 27.77 -3.94
N SER A 250 2.06 28.54 -2.98
CA SER A 250 1.27 29.02 -1.85
C SER A 250 0.33 30.10 -2.40
N ASP A 251 -0.71 29.67 -3.12
CA ASP A 251 -1.82 30.53 -3.51
C ASP A 251 -3.11 29.73 -3.32
N THR A 252 -3.72 29.96 -2.15
CA THR A 252 -5.17 30.12 -1.98
C THR A 252 -6.08 29.05 -2.60
N CYS A 253 -6.21 27.92 -1.89
CA CYS A 253 -7.50 27.23 -1.76
C CYS A 253 -7.97 27.28 -0.30
N LEU A 254 -7.61 28.35 0.41
CA LEU A 254 -8.41 28.80 1.55
C LEU A 254 -9.73 29.24 0.94
N GLU A 255 -10.77 28.52 1.31
CA GLU A 255 -12.18 28.81 1.11
C GLU A 255 -12.44 30.32 1.25
N ASP A 256 -12.53 31.03 0.13
CA ASP A 256 -13.03 32.40 0.04
C ASP A 256 -14.56 32.38 -0.11
N ASP A 257 -15.21 31.48 0.64
CA ASP A 257 -16.65 31.21 0.55
C ASP A 257 -17.28 30.88 1.92
N ASP A 258 -16.73 31.41 3.04
CA ASP A 258 -17.46 31.43 4.34
C ASP A 258 -16.92 32.46 5.37
N ASP A 259 -16.53 33.66 4.94
CA ASP A 259 -16.49 34.85 5.82
C ASP A 259 -17.90 35.47 6.02
N GLU A 260 -18.97 34.68 5.83
CA GLU A 260 -20.32 34.91 6.40
C GLU A 260 -20.54 34.11 7.71
N LEU A 261 -19.49 33.60 8.35
CA LEU A 261 -19.52 33.09 9.73
C LEU A 261 -19.57 34.21 10.81
N LEU A 262 -20.25 35.32 10.53
CA LEU A 262 -20.57 36.33 11.55
C LEU A 262 -22.03 36.80 11.42
N ASP A 263 -22.84 36.27 12.35
CA ASP A 263 -24.06 36.87 12.91
C ASP A 263 -25.42 36.67 12.23
N GLU A 264 -25.71 35.53 11.62
CA GLU A 264 -27.10 35.02 11.58
C GLU A 264 -27.22 33.76 12.43
N VAL A 265 -27.40 34.02 13.73
CA VAL A 265 -27.89 33.03 14.71
C VAL A 265 -29.32 32.70 14.32
N ASP A 266 -29.50 31.86 13.30
CA ASP A 266 -30.81 31.40 12.87
C ASP A 266 -31.43 30.62 14.03
N THR A 267 -32.31 31.32 14.75
CA THR A 267 -32.80 30.92 16.07
C THR A 267 -33.97 29.94 15.96
N ASP A 268 -34.15 29.30 14.80
CA ASP A 268 -35.21 28.35 14.52
C ASP A 268 -34.65 26.95 14.21
N GLY A 269 -34.21 26.28 15.28
CA GLY A 269 -34.72 24.96 15.67
C GLY A 269 -34.60 23.74 14.75
N ASP A 270 -34.16 23.83 13.50
CA ASP A 270 -34.04 22.68 12.60
C ASP A 270 -32.74 21.93 12.87
N ARG A 271 -32.83 20.95 13.75
CA ARG A 271 -31.77 20.00 14.14
C ARG A 271 -31.38 19.06 13.00
N ARG A 272 -31.13 19.57 11.79
CA ARG A 272 -30.57 18.75 10.71
C ARG A 272 -29.17 18.31 11.14
N CYS A 273 -28.92 17.01 11.03
CA CYS A 273 -27.67 16.41 11.45
C CYS A 273 -26.55 16.90 10.53
N SER A 274 -25.44 17.36 11.11
CA SER A 274 -24.28 17.91 10.39
C SER A 274 -23.38 16.84 9.78
N CYS A 275 -23.89 15.62 9.52
CA CYS A 275 -23.07 14.56 8.94
C CYS A 275 -23.08 14.62 7.40
N ASN A 276 -21.96 14.24 6.78
CA ASN A 276 -21.75 14.30 5.32
C ASN A 276 -22.62 13.33 4.50
N LEU A 277 -23.42 12.50 5.19
CA LEU A 277 -24.39 11.60 4.58
C LEU A 277 -25.69 12.30 4.14
N HIS A 278 -25.91 13.54 4.58
CA HIS A 278 -27.09 14.31 4.22
C HIS A 278 -26.90 15.11 2.92
N ALA A 279 -28.00 15.39 2.23
CA ALA A 279 -28.05 16.40 1.19
C ALA A 279 -29.14 17.43 1.51
N SER A 280 -28.82 18.72 1.33
CA SER A 280 -29.73 19.83 1.69
C SER A 280 -31.02 19.85 0.89
N HIS A 281 -31.00 19.29 -0.33
CA HIS A 281 -32.12 19.26 -1.26
C HIS A 281 -33.04 18.05 -1.10
N TRP A 282 -32.67 17.07 -0.26
CA TRP A 282 -33.49 15.89 0.00
C TRP A 282 -34.74 16.24 0.83
N SER A 283 -35.84 15.56 0.52
CA SER A 283 -36.99 15.52 1.42
C SER A 283 -36.69 14.60 2.61
N ASP A 284 -37.43 14.74 3.71
CA ASP A 284 -37.27 13.86 4.88
C ASP A 284 -37.43 12.37 4.52
N GLU A 285 -38.26 12.04 3.52
CA GLU A 285 -38.45 10.68 3.04
C GLU A 285 -37.20 10.13 2.35
N LEU A 286 -36.60 10.90 1.44
CA LEU A 286 -35.33 10.54 0.79
C LEU A 286 -34.18 10.48 1.80
N ASP A 287 -34.17 11.42 2.73
CA ASP A 287 -33.15 11.49 3.76
C ASP A 287 -33.15 10.22 4.62
N ASN A 288 -34.32 9.71 5.02
CA ASN A 288 -34.41 8.47 5.79
C ASN A 288 -33.81 7.25 5.05
N GLU A 289 -33.93 7.19 3.72
CA GLU A 289 -33.39 6.08 2.93
C GLU A 289 -31.85 6.08 2.84
N ARG A 290 -31.16 7.16 3.27
CA ARG A 290 -29.69 7.18 3.32
C ARG A 290 -29.12 6.06 4.20
N HIS A 291 -29.84 5.66 5.24
CA HIS A 291 -29.44 4.57 6.13
C HIS A 291 -29.50 3.22 5.41
N THR A 292 -30.57 2.98 4.63
CA THR A 292 -30.71 1.79 3.80
C THR A 292 -29.60 1.70 2.75
N VAL A 293 -29.26 2.81 2.08
CA VAL A 293 -28.14 2.84 1.11
C VAL A 293 -26.82 2.52 1.81
N ARG A 294 -26.58 3.10 2.97
CA ARG A 294 -25.36 2.84 3.77
C ARG A 294 -25.24 1.37 4.17
N GLU A 295 -26.32 0.75 4.64
CA GLU A 295 -26.35 -0.69 4.97
C GLU A 295 -26.05 -1.55 3.74
N MET A 296 -26.66 -1.24 2.57
CA MET A 296 -26.36 -1.97 1.33
C MET A 296 -24.91 -1.84 0.88
N VAL A 297 -24.31 -0.65 1.04
CA VAL A 297 -22.88 -0.41 0.74
C VAL A 297 -21.99 -1.18 1.72
N GLN A 298 -22.31 -1.17 3.02
CA GLN A 298 -21.59 -1.94 4.03
C GLN A 298 -21.63 -3.44 3.74
N ASP A 299 -22.82 -3.99 3.50
CA ASP A 299 -23.01 -5.40 3.14
C ASP A 299 -22.19 -5.80 1.90
N HIS A 300 -22.00 -4.88 0.97
CA HIS A 300 -21.16 -5.09 -0.21
C HIS A 300 -19.68 -5.04 0.15
N LEU A 301 -19.23 -4.00 0.86
CA LEU A 301 -17.83 -3.84 1.26
C LEU A 301 -17.35 -4.97 2.18
N PHE A 302 -18.20 -5.55 3.03
CA PHE A 302 -17.85 -6.75 3.80
C PHE A 302 -17.60 -7.98 2.91
N LYS A 303 -18.31 -8.11 1.77
CA LYS A 303 -18.05 -9.19 0.79
C LYS A 303 -16.73 -8.98 0.06
N VAL A 304 -16.43 -7.73 -0.29
CA VAL A 304 -15.13 -7.34 -0.87
C VAL A 304 -14.02 -7.65 0.12
N PHE A 305 -14.15 -7.20 1.37
CA PHE A 305 -13.17 -7.42 2.44
C PHE A 305 -12.91 -8.89 2.73
N ARG A 306 -13.94 -9.76 2.68
CA ARG A 306 -13.75 -11.21 2.80
C ARG A 306 -12.90 -11.81 1.68
N THR A 307 -12.89 -11.19 0.50
CA THR A 307 -12.14 -11.68 -0.66
C THR A 307 -10.74 -11.10 -0.71
N ASP A 308 -10.61 -9.80 -0.44
CA ASP A 308 -9.38 -9.01 -0.52
C ASP A 308 -9.31 -8.04 0.67
N PRO A 309 -8.90 -8.52 1.86
CA PRO A 309 -8.82 -7.68 3.04
C PRO A 309 -7.68 -6.66 2.89
N SER A 310 -7.91 -5.41 3.32
CA SER A 310 -6.88 -4.37 3.39
C SER A 310 -7.14 -3.42 4.56
N VAL A 311 -6.09 -2.76 5.06
CA VAL A 311 -6.21 -1.80 6.19
C VAL A 311 -7.01 -0.55 5.80
N GLU A 312 -6.94 -0.13 4.53
CA GLU A 312 -7.72 0.99 3.99
C GLU A 312 -9.20 0.64 3.93
N LEU A 313 -9.54 -0.56 3.44
CA LEU A 313 -10.93 -1.03 3.39
C LEU A 313 -11.49 -1.22 4.81
N TYR A 314 -10.69 -1.71 5.74
CA TYR A 314 -11.05 -1.77 7.16
C TYR A 314 -11.36 -0.37 7.74
N THR A 315 -10.49 0.60 7.47
CA THR A 315 -10.66 1.99 7.93
C THR A 315 -11.94 2.61 7.33
N SER A 316 -12.20 2.35 6.05
CA SER A 316 -13.41 2.75 5.36
C SER A 316 -14.67 2.16 6.01
N LEU A 317 -14.69 0.85 6.29
CA LEU A 317 -15.77 0.17 6.99
C LEU A 317 -16.03 0.79 8.37
N LYS A 318 -14.99 1.09 9.15
CA LYS A 318 -15.13 1.79 10.45
C LYS A 318 -15.70 3.20 10.30
N ASN A 319 -15.35 3.92 9.25
CA ASN A 319 -15.80 5.29 9.03
C ASN A 319 -17.28 5.36 8.64
N ILE A 320 -17.73 4.44 7.79
CA ILE A 320 -19.13 4.43 7.33
C ILE A 320 -20.07 3.83 8.37
N HIS A 321 -19.59 2.95 9.27
CA HIS A 321 -20.45 2.29 10.25
C HIS A 321 -20.86 3.17 11.41
N ALA A 322 -22.09 2.98 11.89
CA ALA A 322 -22.63 3.75 13.02
C ALA A 322 -21.98 3.34 14.35
N GLU A 323 -21.71 2.05 14.51
CA GLU A 323 -21.17 1.44 15.72
C GLU A 323 -19.78 0.87 15.41
N ARG A 324 -18.72 1.61 15.71
CA ARG A 324 -17.34 1.25 15.32
C ARG A 324 -16.90 -0.10 15.88
N ASP A 325 -17.21 -0.37 17.14
CA ASP A 325 -16.82 -1.59 17.83
C ASP A 325 -17.43 -2.84 17.17
N SER A 326 -18.69 -2.75 16.71
CA SER A 326 -19.36 -3.84 16.02
C SER A 326 -18.69 -4.21 14.69
N VAL A 327 -18.10 -3.24 13.98
CA VAL A 327 -17.35 -3.51 12.74
C VAL A 327 -16.09 -4.28 13.05
N THR A 328 -15.37 -3.87 14.09
CA THR A 328 -14.12 -4.52 14.49
C THR A 328 -14.38 -6.00 14.81
N ASP A 329 -15.43 -6.31 15.56
CA ASP A 329 -15.82 -7.70 15.85
C ASP A 329 -16.12 -8.52 14.57
N GLU A 330 -16.90 -7.97 13.64
CA GLU A 330 -17.26 -8.65 12.38
C GLU A 330 -16.05 -8.82 11.45
N VAL A 331 -15.19 -7.79 11.36
CA VAL A 331 -13.94 -7.85 10.61
C VAL A 331 -13.00 -8.90 11.18
N TYR A 332 -12.89 -9.01 12.50
CA TYR A 332 -12.05 -10.01 13.15
C TYR A 332 -12.57 -11.43 12.90
N GLU A 333 -13.89 -11.63 12.91
CA GLU A 333 -14.48 -12.91 12.52
C GLU A 333 -14.13 -13.28 11.07
N ILE A 334 -14.16 -12.31 10.15
CA ILE A 334 -13.75 -12.54 8.75
C ILE A 334 -12.25 -12.83 8.65
N LEU A 335 -11.40 -12.03 9.29
CA LEU A 335 -9.94 -12.22 9.28
C LEU A 335 -9.55 -13.58 9.82
N ALA A 336 -10.16 -14.03 10.91
CA ALA A 336 -9.92 -15.37 11.47
C ALA A 336 -10.18 -16.50 10.46
N ASP A 337 -11.13 -16.31 9.52
CA ASP A 337 -11.42 -17.29 8.45
C ASP A 337 -10.46 -17.18 7.27
N VAL A 338 -9.99 -15.98 6.90
CA VAL A 338 -9.28 -15.74 5.62
C VAL A 338 -7.80 -15.40 5.74
N GLN A 339 -7.29 -15.08 6.93
CA GLN A 339 -5.92 -14.58 7.16
C GLN A 339 -4.81 -15.56 6.70
N THR A 340 -5.12 -16.84 6.53
CA THR A 340 -4.15 -17.87 6.11
C THR A 340 -4.28 -18.29 4.65
N TYR A 341 -5.19 -17.70 3.87
CA TYR A 341 -5.46 -18.12 2.49
C TYR A 341 -4.35 -17.71 1.51
N SER A 342 -3.67 -16.59 1.78
CA SER A 342 -2.58 -16.06 0.97
C SER A 342 -1.61 -15.26 1.85
N SER A 343 -0.44 -14.93 1.33
CA SER A 343 0.49 -14.00 1.97
C SER A 343 -0.07 -12.58 2.06
N ASP A 344 -0.84 -12.14 1.04
CA ASP A 344 -1.46 -10.81 1.04
C ASP A 344 -2.54 -10.70 2.14
N ASN A 345 -3.33 -11.76 2.34
CA ASN A 345 -4.31 -11.82 3.43
C ASN A 345 -3.64 -11.78 4.81
N LEU A 346 -2.50 -12.46 4.97
CA LEU A 346 -1.73 -12.43 6.22
C LEU A 346 -1.17 -11.03 6.49
N VAL A 347 -0.67 -10.35 5.45
CA VAL A 347 -0.19 -8.97 5.53
C VAL A 347 -1.30 -8.04 5.99
N ALA A 348 -2.46 -8.10 5.33
CA ALA A 348 -3.60 -7.27 5.70
C ALA A 348 -4.05 -7.53 7.15
N ALA A 349 -4.09 -8.79 7.58
CA ALA A 349 -4.41 -9.14 8.96
C ALA A 349 -3.40 -8.53 9.95
N LEU A 350 -2.10 -8.66 9.69
CA LEU A 350 -1.06 -8.08 10.53
C LEU A 350 -1.18 -6.55 10.61
N GLU A 351 -1.45 -5.87 9.50
CA GLU A 351 -1.63 -4.42 9.50
C GLU A 351 -2.87 -3.98 10.29
N ILE A 352 -3.99 -4.67 10.12
CA ILE A 352 -5.24 -4.38 10.85
C ILE A 352 -5.07 -4.64 12.36
N TYR A 353 -4.48 -5.76 12.76
CA TYR A 353 -4.20 -6.01 14.18
C TYR A 353 -3.15 -5.05 14.74
N SER A 354 -2.23 -4.56 13.90
CA SER A 354 -1.27 -3.53 14.31
C SER A 354 -1.96 -2.20 14.58
N GLU A 355 -2.88 -1.79 13.72
CA GLU A 355 -3.69 -0.56 13.84
C GLU A 355 -4.55 -0.60 15.12
N GLU A 356 -5.15 -1.75 15.43
CA GLU A 356 -5.95 -1.96 16.65
C GLU A 356 -5.11 -2.29 17.90
N CYS A 357 -3.79 -2.38 17.75
CA CYS A 357 -2.86 -2.74 18.82
C CYS A 357 -3.12 -4.12 19.48
N ASP A 358 -3.67 -5.09 18.74
CA ASP A 358 -3.95 -6.46 19.23
C ASP A 358 -2.69 -7.34 19.17
N ALA A 359 -1.87 -7.29 20.22
CA ALA A 359 -0.60 -8.02 20.28
C ALA A 359 -0.75 -9.54 20.38
N ASP A 360 -1.85 -10.03 20.97
CA ASP A 360 -2.08 -11.47 21.11
C ASP A 360 -2.30 -12.11 19.73
N GLN A 361 -3.16 -11.51 18.90
CA GLN A 361 -3.39 -11.97 17.54
C GLN A 361 -2.16 -11.83 16.65
N ILE A 362 -1.39 -10.73 16.79
CA ILE A 362 -0.13 -10.57 16.05
C ILE A 362 0.85 -11.71 16.36
N ILE A 363 1.04 -12.08 17.63
CA ILE A 363 1.98 -13.15 18.00
C ILE A 363 1.51 -14.50 17.50
N GLU A 364 0.22 -14.82 17.66
CA GLU A 364 -0.37 -16.05 17.17
C GLU A 364 -0.11 -16.21 15.65
N LEU A 365 -0.37 -15.15 14.88
CA LEU A 365 -0.11 -15.12 13.45
C LEU A 365 1.36 -15.26 13.07
N LEU A 366 2.26 -14.54 13.74
CA LEU A 366 3.69 -14.57 13.43
C LEU A 366 4.32 -15.92 13.81
N GLU A 367 3.86 -16.57 14.87
CA GLU A 367 4.37 -17.86 15.30
C GLU A 367 3.87 -19.02 14.42
N GLU A 368 2.59 -19.01 14.03
CA GLU A 368 2.01 -20.10 13.23
C GLU A 368 2.23 -19.90 11.72
N TYR A 369 2.08 -18.66 11.23
CA TYR A 369 2.01 -18.36 9.80
C TYR A 369 3.11 -17.41 9.29
N GLY A 370 4.03 -16.94 10.15
CA GLY A 370 5.10 -16.02 9.74
C GLY A 370 5.99 -16.52 8.60
N HIS A 371 6.00 -17.82 8.32
CA HIS A 371 6.70 -18.43 7.19
C HIS A 371 6.06 -18.13 5.81
N LEU A 372 4.82 -17.64 5.78
CA LEU A 372 4.14 -17.20 4.56
C LEU A 372 4.56 -15.79 4.13
N LEU A 373 5.13 -15.00 5.05
CA LEU A 373 5.58 -13.64 4.75
C LEU A 373 6.74 -13.67 3.75
N ARG A 374 6.64 -12.85 2.71
CA ARG A 374 7.68 -12.66 1.71
C ARG A 374 8.59 -11.50 2.11
N PRO A 375 9.79 -11.40 1.53
CA PRO A 375 10.66 -10.25 1.71
C PRO A 375 10.00 -8.88 1.43
N ARG A 376 9.10 -8.78 0.45
CA ARG A 376 8.35 -7.54 0.13
C ARG A 376 7.39 -7.12 1.25
N ASP A 377 6.92 -8.08 2.04
CA ASP A 377 5.95 -7.88 3.12
C ASP A 377 6.63 -7.33 4.40
N ALA A 378 7.91 -6.94 4.32
CA ALA A 378 8.72 -6.51 5.46
C ALA A 378 8.14 -5.31 6.21
N GLN A 379 7.49 -4.36 5.53
CA GLN A 379 6.93 -3.17 6.18
C GLN A 379 5.78 -3.53 7.14
N ALA A 380 4.82 -4.34 6.69
CA ALA A 380 3.74 -4.84 7.54
C ALA A 380 4.29 -5.67 8.70
N HIS A 381 5.27 -6.53 8.44
CA HIS A 381 5.93 -7.33 9.48
C HIS A 381 6.66 -6.43 10.51
N GLN A 382 7.35 -5.39 10.07
CA GLN A 382 8.01 -4.41 10.95
C GLN A 382 7.01 -3.65 11.81
N ARG A 383 5.90 -3.17 11.23
CA ARG A 383 4.81 -2.49 11.94
C ARG A 383 4.25 -3.40 13.05
N ALA A 384 3.92 -4.65 12.72
CA ALA A 384 3.43 -5.64 13.67
C ALA A 384 4.41 -5.86 14.84
N VAL A 385 5.70 -6.03 14.54
CA VAL A 385 6.73 -6.20 15.58
C VAL A 385 6.89 -4.96 16.45
N VAL A 386 6.79 -3.75 15.88
CA VAL A 386 6.82 -2.49 16.66
C VAL A 386 5.60 -2.38 17.58
N THR A 387 4.42 -2.82 17.14
CA THR A 387 3.23 -2.89 17.98
C THR A 387 3.44 -3.83 19.17
N LEU A 388 4.05 -5.01 18.97
CA LEU A 388 4.41 -5.92 20.07
C LEU A 388 5.33 -5.25 21.10
N LEU A 389 6.33 -4.50 20.63
CA LEU A 389 7.26 -3.77 21.51
C LEU A 389 6.60 -2.66 22.31
N SER A 390 5.47 -2.13 21.82
CA SER A 390 4.76 -1.03 22.46
C SER A 390 3.96 -1.47 23.70
N GLN A 391 3.60 -2.75 23.79
CA GLN A 391 2.77 -3.30 24.89
C GLN A 391 3.51 -3.51 26.22
N CYS A 392 4.84 -3.30 26.27
CA CYS A 392 5.65 -3.40 27.49
C CYS A 392 5.62 -4.78 28.20
N ASP A 393 5.27 -5.87 27.52
CA ASP A 393 5.39 -7.24 28.03
C ASP A 393 6.79 -7.82 27.73
N ASP A 394 7.41 -8.47 28.73
CA ASP A 394 8.72 -9.11 28.59
C ASP A 394 8.67 -10.31 27.61
N GLU A 395 7.54 -11.02 27.53
CA GLU A 395 7.35 -12.14 26.59
C GLU A 395 7.30 -11.65 25.15
N TYR A 396 6.51 -10.61 24.89
CA TYR A 396 6.40 -9.98 23.57
C TYR A 396 7.73 -9.35 23.13
N GLU A 397 8.45 -8.67 24.05
CA GLU A 397 9.78 -8.12 23.78
C GLU A 397 10.76 -9.24 23.38
N ALA A 398 10.73 -10.39 24.05
CA ALA A 398 11.62 -11.50 23.72
C ALA A 398 11.35 -12.07 22.33
N THR A 399 10.08 -12.23 21.95
CA THR A 399 9.68 -12.69 20.62
C THR A 399 10.03 -11.68 19.53
N ALA A 400 9.73 -10.40 19.74
CA ALA A 400 10.08 -9.32 18.83
C ALA A 400 11.60 -9.23 18.60
N VAL A 401 12.42 -9.30 19.66
CA VAL A 401 13.89 -9.31 19.55
C VAL A 401 14.39 -10.49 18.72
N ARG A 402 13.80 -11.68 18.90
CA ARG A 402 14.16 -12.88 18.12
C ARG A 402 13.86 -12.67 16.63
N ILE A 403 12.68 -12.13 16.31
CA ILE A 403 12.27 -11.85 14.92
C ILE A 403 13.22 -10.83 14.29
N ILE A 404 13.46 -9.68 14.94
CA ILE A 404 14.36 -8.64 14.43
C ILE A 404 15.78 -9.20 14.19
N GLU A 405 16.31 -10.02 15.12
CA GLU A 405 17.63 -10.64 14.95
C GLU A 405 17.70 -11.56 13.74
N GLN A 406 16.64 -12.35 13.53
CA GLN A 406 16.51 -13.26 12.41
C GLN A 406 16.39 -12.49 11.09
N GLU A 407 15.51 -11.50 11.02
CA GLU A 407 15.27 -10.74 9.79
C GLU A 407 16.48 -9.89 9.38
N LEU A 408 17.16 -9.24 10.35
CA LEU A 408 18.43 -8.55 10.08
C LEU A 408 19.49 -9.52 9.56
N SER A 409 19.58 -10.71 10.16
CA SER A 409 20.51 -11.75 9.72
C SER A 409 20.22 -12.26 8.31
N ASP A 410 18.94 -12.47 8.00
CA ASP A 410 18.49 -13.00 6.72
C ASP A 410 18.72 -11.96 5.62
N THR A 411 18.47 -10.67 5.92
CA THR A 411 18.77 -9.56 5.01
C THR A 411 20.28 -9.42 4.75
N VAL A 412 21.13 -9.59 5.76
CA VAL A 412 22.60 -9.60 5.61
C VAL A 412 23.05 -10.73 4.67
N ARG A 413 22.47 -11.93 4.82
CA ARG A 413 22.76 -13.05 3.92
C ARG A 413 22.26 -12.81 2.50
N ALA A 414 21.10 -12.16 2.34
CA ALA A 414 20.57 -11.78 1.04
C ALA A 414 21.50 -10.78 0.33
N VAL A 415 21.96 -9.73 1.03
CA VAL A 415 22.96 -8.79 0.49
C VAL A 415 24.24 -9.51 0.08
N HIS A 416 24.75 -10.41 0.92
CA HIS A 416 25.94 -11.19 0.59
C HIS A 416 25.73 -12.08 -0.64
N ALA A 417 24.56 -12.71 -0.77
CA ALA A 417 24.22 -13.53 -1.93
C ALA A 417 24.16 -12.70 -3.22
N SER A 418 23.56 -11.51 -3.19
CA SER A 418 23.52 -10.58 -4.33
C SER A 418 24.93 -10.12 -4.71
N LEU A 419 25.79 -9.82 -3.72
CA LEU A 419 27.18 -9.43 -3.97
C LEU A 419 28.00 -10.51 -4.67
N ARG A 420 27.75 -11.80 -4.40
CA ARG A 420 28.44 -12.90 -5.11
C ARG A 420 28.15 -12.90 -6.60
N GLY A 421 27.00 -12.36 -7.04
CA GLY A 421 26.69 -12.17 -8.45
C GLY A 421 27.64 -11.18 -9.13
N CYS A 422 28.04 -10.13 -8.42
CA CYS A 422 28.94 -9.09 -8.92
C CYS A 422 30.43 -9.41 -8.64
N PHE A 423 30.71 -10.11 -7.54
CA PHE A 423 32.05 -10.40 -7.02
C PHE A 423 32.21 -11.90 -6.80
N SER A 424 32.29 -12.65 -7.90
CA SER A 424 32.30 -14.13 -7.87
C SER A 424 33.40 -14.76 -7.00
N GLY A 425 34.55 -14.08 -6.87
CA GLY A 425 35.70 -14.52 -6.09
C GLY A 425 35.70 -14.09 -4.62
N ILE A 426 34.66 -13.39 -4.13
CA ILE A 426 34.66 -12.76 -2.78
C ILE A 426 34.82 -13.77 -1.64
N ASP A 427 34.39 -15.02 -1.88
CA ASP A 427 34.45 -16.09 -0.89
C ASP A 427 35.70 -16.97 -0.95
N GLU A 428 36.53 -16.80 -1.97
CA GLU A 428 37.75 -17.59 -2.13
C GLU A 428 38.72 -17.33 -0.96
N GLN A 429 39.29 -18.42 -0.42
CA GLN A 429 40.19 -18.31 0.73
C GLN A 429 41.40 -17.42 0.45
N ALA A 430 41.92 -17.44 -0.79
CA ALA A 430 43.03 -16.60 -1.21
C ALA A 430 42.70 -15.10 -1.10
N ASN A 431 41.49 -14.72 -1.50
CA ASN A 431 41.02 -13.34 -1.43
C ASN A 431 40.73 -12.91 0.02
N LYS A 432 40.23 -13.82 0.86
CA LYS A 432 40.09 -13.60 2.32
C LYS A 432 41.44 -13.39 3.00
N ASP A 433 42.44 -14.20 2.65
CA ASP A 433 43.80 -14.07 3.20
C ASP A 433 44.47 -12.76 2.76
N GLU A 434 44.25 -12.31 1.52
CA GLU A 434 44.76 -11.02 1.05
C GLU A 434 44.06 -9.85 1.73
N LEU A 435 42.75 -9.93 1.93
CA LEU A 435 41.99 -8.92 2.67
C LEU A 435 42.51 -8.76 4.10
N ASP A 436 42.87 -9.85 4.77
CA ASP A 436 43.52 -9.82 6.09
C ASP A 436 44.91 -9.16 6.07
N LYS A 437 45.65 -9.25 4.96
CA LYS A 437 46.91 -8.51 4.76
C LYS A 437 46.64 -7.03 4.53
N ILE A 438 45.64 -6.69 3.72
CA ILE A 438 45.20 -5.30 3.45
C ILE A 438 44.78 -4.61 4.76
N HIS A 439 44.08 -5.33 5.64
CA HIS A 439 43.63 -4.81 6.94
C HIS A 439 44.80 -4.38 7.85
N LYS A 440 45.96 -5.02 7.74
CA LYS A 440 47.16 -4.70 8.53
C LYS A 440 47.94 -3.50 8.00
N LEU A 441 47.65 -3.05 6.78
CA LEU A 441 48.29 -1.87 6.20
C LEU A 441 47.75 -0.59 6.82
N ARG A 442 48.59 0.45 6.84
CA ARG A 442 48.19 1.76 7.33
C ARG A 442 47.08 2.34 6.44
N SER A 443 45.99 2.78 7.06
CA SER A 443 44.91 3.49 6.38
C SER A 443 45.44 4.70 5.60
N ALA A 444 44.91 4.94 4.40
CA ALA A 444 45.33 5.98 3.46
C ALA A 444 46.79 5.90 2.97
N SER A 445 47.47 4.76 3.11
CA SER A 445 48.75 4.55 2.42
C SER A 445 48.52 4.21 0.94
N ALA A 446 49.36 4.74 0.05
CA ALA A 446 49.30 4.43 -1.38
C ALA A 446 49.38 2.91 -1.65
N GLN A 447 50.21 2.20 -0.88
CA GLN A 447 50.31 0.74 -0.94
C GLN A 447 48.97 0.05 -0.65
N ARG A 448 48.20 0.55 0.33
CA ARG A 448 46.88 0.01 0.67
C ARG A 448 45.89 0.25 -0.47
N GLN A 449 45.83 1.48 -0.99
CA GLN A 449 44.96 1.82 -2.12
C GLN A 449 45.21 0.93 -3.34
N THR A 450 46.47 0.74 -3.74
CA THR A 450 46.82 -0.17 -4.84
C THR A 450 46.38 -1.61 -4.58
N ARG A 451 46.51 -2.10 -3.35
CA ARG A 451 46.08 -3.46 -3.01
C ARG A 451 44.56 -3.61 -2.91
N VAL A 452 43.85 -2.56 -2.50
CA VAL A 452 42.38 -2.56 -2.49
C VAL A 452 41.86 -2.65 -3.92
N LEU A 453 42.36 -1.79 -4.82
CA LEU A 453 42.03 -1.84 -6.25
C LEU A 453 42.28 -3.22 -6.84
N GLN A 454 43.50 -3.75 -6.64
CA GLN A 454 43.85 -5.09 -7.13
C GLN A 454 42.93 -6.18 -6.54
N TRP A 455 42.62 -6.11 -5.24
CA TRP A 455 41.74 -7.09 -4.61
C TRP A 455 40.33 -7.04 -5.18
N VAL A 456 39.78 -5.85 -5.46
CA VAL A 456 38.47 -5.69 -6.11
C VAL A 456 38.51 -6.31 -7.52
N GLU A 457 39.54 -6.01 -8.32
CA GLU A 457 39.74 -6.64 -9.63
C GLU A 457 39.83 -8.17 -9.55
N ASP A 458 40.54 -8.70 -8.54
CA ASP A 458 40.75 -10.14 -8.32
C ASP A 458 39.46 -10.86 -7.89
N VAL A 459 38.55 -10.20 -7.15
CA VAL A 459 37.26 -10.80 -6.76
C VAL A 459 36.18 -10.68 -7.83
N VAL A 460 36.28 -9.71 -8.74
CA VAL A 460 35.40 -9.59 -9.91
C VAL A 460 35.79 -10.64 -10.95
N THR A 461 37.08 -10.73 -11.27
CA THR A 461 37.59 -11.63 -12.31
C THR A 461 37.54 -13.07 -11.80
N PRO A 462 36.79 -13.99 -12.46
CA PRO A 462 36.81 -15.39 -12.08
C PRO A 462 38.26 -15.87 -12.12
N SER A 463 38.74 -16.41 -11.01
CA SER A 463 40.13 -16.86 -10.92
C SER A 463 40.44 -17.76 -12.13
N SER A 464 41.50 -17.41 -12.88
CA SER A 464 41.92 -18.05 -14.15
C SER A 464 42.16 -19.57 -14.08
N SER A 465 41.91 -20.17 -12.92
CA SER A 465 41.83 -21.59 -12.64
C SER A 465 40.54 -22.27 -13.13
N SER A 466 39.47 -21.51 -13.40
CA SER A 466 38.27 -22.03 -14.08
C SER A 466 38.51 -22.00 -15.59
N PRO A 467 38.58 -23.15 -16.30
CA PRO A 467 38.62 -23.12 -17.76
C PRO A 467 37.41 -22.32 -18.28
N PRO A 468 37.61 -21.43 -19.27
CA PRO A 468 36.52 -20.62 -19.82
C PRO A 468 35.36 -21.54 -20.18
N ASN A 469 34.13 -21.14 -19.84
CA ASN A 469 32.94 -21.94 -20.10
C ASN A 469 33.03 -22.45 -21.55
N PRO A 470 33.00 -23.77 -21.81
CA PRO A 470 33.23 -24.31 -23.14
C PRO A 470 32.26 -23.74 -24.18
N ILE A 471 31.09 -23.26 -23.76
CA ILE A 471 30.14 -22.55 -24.63
C ILE A 471 30.65 -21.14 -25.00
N GLN A 472 31.16 -20.37 -24.04
CA GLN A 472 31.79 -19.06 -24.32
C GLN A 472 33.05 -19.23 -25.17
N PHE A 473 33.87 -20.24 -24.88
CA PHE A 473 35.06 -20.55 -25.65
C PHE A 473 34.72 -20.98 -27.09
N VAL A 474 33.68 -21.80 -27.28
CA VAL A 474 33.19 -22.19 -28.61
C VAL A 474 32.55 -21.01 -29.34
N ALA A 475 31.77 -20.16 -28.67
CA ALA A 475 31.21 -18.95 -29.28
C ALA A 475 32.31 -17.99 -29.75
N MET A 476 33.33 -17.78 -28.91
CA MET A 476 34.51 -16.99 -29.22
C MET A 476 35.32 -17.59 -30.38
N MET A 477 35.50 -18.92 -30.42
CA MET A 477 36.17 -19.59 -31.54
C MET A 477 35.35 -19.60 -32.84
N MET A 478 34.03 -19.59 -32.76
CA MET A 478 33.12 -19.61 -33.90
C MET A 478 32.80 -18.21 -34.44
N GLY A 479 33.35 -17.15 -33.84
CA GLY A 479 33.02 -15.77 -34.19
C GLY A 479 31.54 -15.45 -34.00
N MET A 480 30.84 -16.23 -33.18
CA MET A 480 29.46 -15.94 -32.80
C MET A 480 29.52 -14.87 -31.72
N PRO A 481 28.69 -13.81 -31.80
CA PRO A 481 28.58 -12.86 -30.71
C PRO A 481 28.30 -13.67 -29.45
N THR A 482 29.24 -13.62 -28.51
CA THR A 482 29.10 -14.29 -27.23
C THR A 482 27.83 -13.74 -26.60
N PRO A 483 26.83 -14.57 -26.28
CA PRO A 483 25.72 -14.11 -25.45
C PRO A 483 26.33 -13.69 -24.11
N GLY A 484 26.44 -12.37 -23.89
CA GLY A 484 27.10 -11.76 -22.74
C GLY A 484 28.59 -11.40 -22.88
N GLY A 485 29.11 -11.19 -24.10
CA GLY A 485 30.47 -10.68 -24.29
C GLY A 485 30.50 -9.31 -24.98
N ASP A 486 30.88 -8.30 -24.20
CA ASP A 486 31.23 -6.91 -24.55
C ASP A 486 30.08 -5.91 -24.79
N ASN A 487 29.47 -5.49 -23.67
CA ASN A 487 29.50 -4.12 -23.15
C ASN A 487 28.87 -2.94 -23.92
N ASP A 488 28.04 -3.14 -24.95
CA ASP A 488 27.40 -1.99 -25.65
C ASP A 488 25.88 -2.10 -25.91
N GLY A 489 25.17 -3.05 -25.29
CA GLY A 489 23.72 -3.09 -25.49
C GLY A 489 22.97 -4.31 -24.99
N ASP A 490 23.44 -4.99 -23.94
CA ASP A 490 22.54 -5.82 -23.14
C ASP A 490 21.62 -4.85 -22.38
N ALA A 491 20.64 -4.31 -23.10
CA ALA A 491 19.46 -3.73 -22.49
C ALA A 491 18.87 -4.86 -21.64
N ASP A 492 19.20 -4.82 -20.35
CA ASP A 492 18.62 -5.70 -19.34
C ASP A 492 17.13 -5.82 -19.69
N PRO A 493 16.64 -7.02 -20.08
CA PRO A 493 15.25 -7.20 -20.44
C PRO A 493 14.31 -6.70 -19.32
N PHE A 494 14.83 -6.59 -18.10
CA PHE A 494 14.14 -6.10 -16.91
C PHE A 494 14.22 -4.59 -16.68
N MET A 495 15.00 -3.81 -17.45
CA MET A 495 14.87 -2.33 -17.45
C MET A 495 13.49 -1.89 -17.97
N TYR A 496 12.79 -2.74 -18.72
CA TYR A 496 11.40 -2.52 -19.13
C TYR A 496 10.38 -2.91 -18.05
N VAL A 497 10.81 -3.53 -16.95
CA VAL A 497 9.96 -3.97 -15.82
C VAL A 497 9.89 -2.90 -14.71
N ASP A 498 10.57 -1.77 -14.87
CA ASP A 498 10.40 -0.57 -14.03
C ASP A 498 9.08 0.18 -14.31
N VAL A 499 8.13 -0.42 -15.05
CA VAL A 499 6.74 0.04 -15.05
C VAL A 499 6.15 -0.36 -13.70
N ASP A 500 5.64 0.61 -12.94
CA ASP A 500 4.92 0.44 -11.67
C ASP A 500 3.63 -0.38 -11.82
N ASP A 501 3.79 -1.66 -12.17
CA ASP A 501 2.72 -2.63 -12.30
C ASP A 501 2.79 -3.60 -11.11
N ASP A 502 1.77 -3.58 -10.27
CA ASP A 502 1.69 -4.38 -9.03
C ASP A 502 1.75 -5.88 -9.33
N ASP A 503 1.25 -6.31 -10.49
CA ASP A 503 1.31 -7.70 -10.97
C ASP A 503 2.77 -8.19 -11.15
N MET A 504 3.71 -7.26 -11.33
CA MET A 504 5.13 -7.55 -11.51
C MET A 504 5.93 -7.37 -10.22
N ALA A 505 5.31 -7.00 -9.10
CA ALA A 505 5.99 -6.75 -7.83
C ALA A 505 6.75 -7.98 -7.32
N ASP A 506 6.21 -9.20 -7.46
CA ASP A 506 6.89 -10.43 -7.06
C ASP A 506 8.14 -10.71 -7.90
N LEU A 507 8.08 -10.43 -9.20
CA LEU A 507 9.24 -10.56 -10.08
C LEU A 507 10.26 -9.48 -9.75
N ARG A 508 9.82 -8.23 -9.53
CA ARG A 508 10.70 -7.14 -9.10
C ARG A 508 11.42 -7.49 -7.82
N GLU A 509 10.73 -7.99 -6.80
CA GLU A 509 11.36 -8.43 -5.55
C GLU A 509 12.32 -9.60 -5.76
N ALA A 510 11.98 -10.55 -6.65
CA ALA A 510 12.85 -11.68 -6.95
C ALA A 510 14.18 -11.27 -7.61
N TYR A 511 14.20 -10.17 -8.38
CA TYR A 511 15.38 -9.71 -9.12
C TYR A 511 16.07 -8.47 -8.53
N ARG A 512 15.32 -7.59 -7.89
CA ARG A 512 15.74 -6.31 -7.30
C ARG A 512 15.09 -6.13 -5.92
N PRO A 513 15.42 -6.99 -4.94
CA PRO A 513 14.84 -6.90 -3.61
C PRO A 513 15.17 -5.56 -2.96
N GLY A 514 14.21 -4.99 -2.22
CA GLY A 514 14.36 -3.75 -1.45
C GLY A 514 15.26 -3.90 -0.21
N LEU A 515 16.52 -4.32 -0.42
CA LEU A 515 17.44 -4.75 0.64
C LEU A 515 17.83 -3.62 1.59
N LYS A 516 17.93 -2.38 1.07
CA LYS A 516 18.27 -1.20 1.87
C LYS A 516 17.13 -0.85 2.82
N GLU A 517 15.93 -0.74 2.28
CA GLU A 517 14.69 -0.42 2.99
C GLU A 517 14.40 -1.49 4.03
N ARG A 518 14.54 -2.77 3.66
CA ARG A 518 14.38 -3.90 4.57
C ARG A 518 15.39 -3.85 5.72
N PHE A 519 16.69 -3.71 5.44
CA PHE A 519 17.69 -3.66 6.51
C PHE A 519 17.52 -2.43 7.41
N GLY A 520 17.30 -1.26 6.81
CA GLY A 520 17.07 0.01 7.52
C GLY A 520 15.85 -0.07 8.42
N GLY A 521 14.71 -0.51 7.87
CA GLY A 521 13.45 -0.65 8.61
C GLY A 521 13.58 -1.60 9.81
N TRP A 522 14.32 -2.70 9.71
CA TRP A 522 14.57 -3.59 10.86
C TRP A 522 15.54 -2.99 11.90
N VAL A 523 16.49 -2.13 11.47
CA VAL A 523 17.31 -1.36 12.42
C VAL A 523 16.45 -0.33 13.16
N ASP A 524 15.51 0.32 12.46
CA ASP A 524 14.61 1.31 13.03
C ASP A 524 13.55 0.67 13.93
N ALA A 525 13.01 -0.50 13.57
CA ALA A 525 12.12 -1.32 14.40
C ALA A 525 12.79 -1.81 15.69
N ALA A 526 14.13 -1.88 15.74
CA ALA A 526 14.87 -2.12 16.98
C ALA A 526 14.99 -0.88 17.89
N GLY A 527 14.58 0.30 17.42
CA GLY A 527 14.65 1.58 18.13
C GLY A 527 13.80 1.65 19.40
N PRO A 528 12.52 1.21 19.39
CA PRO A 528 11.65 1.18 20.56
C PRO A 528 12.13 0.28 21.71
N LEU A 529 13.01 -0.69 21.43
CA LEU A 529 13.55 -1.59 22.44
C LEU A 529 14.26 -0.83 23.57
N ARG A 530 14.24 -1.44 24.77
CA ARG A 530 15.05 -0.95 25.89
C ARG A 530 16.50 -0.80 25.43
N THR A 531 17.10 0.37 25.67
CA THR A 531 18.39 0.77 25.07
C THR A 531 19.50 -0.28 25.20
N LYS A 532 19.53 -1.03 26.31
CA LYS A 532 20.53 -2.10 26.51
C LYS A 532 20.26 -3.34 25.64
N VAL A 533 19.00 -3.73 25.48
CA VAL A 533 18.57 -4.87 24.66
C VAL A 533 18.81 -4.55 23.19
N ALA A 534 18.35 -3.37 22.74
CA ALA A 534 18.60 -2.85 21.39
C ALA A 534 20.10 -2.87 21.04
N GLN A 535 20.94 -2.27 21.90
CA GLN A 535 22.38 -2.25 21.68
C GLN A 535 23.01 -3.65 21.67
N GLY A 536 22.53 -4.56 22.52
CA GLY A 536 23.00 -5.94 22.55
C GLY A 536 22.69 -6.68 21.25
N LEU A 537 21.46 -6.54 20.76
CA LEU A 537 20.97 -7.08 19.49
C LEU A 537 21.78 -6.56 18.30
N LEU A 538 21.86 -5.23 18.12
CA LEU A 538 22.59 -4.62 17.00
C LEU A 538 24.09 -4.97 17.03
N MET A 539 24.67 -5.20 18.21
CA MET A 539 26.04 -5.71 18.33
C MET A 539 26.23 -7.14 17.89
N ARG A 540 25.24 -8.01 18.09
CA ARG A 540 25.26 -9.38 17.57
C ARG A 540 25.16 -9.37 16.05
N VAL A 541 24.25 -8.59 15.49
CA VAL A 541 24.10 -8.40 14.04
C VAL A 541 25.38 -7.84 13.42
N PHE A 542 25.99 -6.79 14.01
CA PHE A 542 27.26 -6.25 13.54
C PHE A 542 28.39 -7.30 13.50
N LYS A 543 28.50 -8.15 14.53
CA LYS A 543 29.48 -9.24 14.53
C LYS A 543 29.22 -10.22 13.40
N LYS A 544 27.95 -10.56 13.15
CA LYS A 544 27.55 -11.44 12.06
C LYS A 544 27.86 -10.84 10.69
N VAL A 545 27.57 -9.56 10.47
CA VAL A 545 27.98 -8.83 9.24
C VAL A 545 29.49 -8.94 9.02
N VAL A 546 30.30 -8.71 10.05
CA VAL A 546 31.77 -8.77 9.96
C VAL A 546 32.31 -10.20 9.84
N GLU A 547 31.54 -11.20 10.26
CA GLU A 547 31.87 -12.62 10.12
C GLU A 547 31.57 -13.12 8.71
N GLU A 548 30.37 -12.85 8.20
CA GLU A 548 29.95 -13.26 6.86
C GLU A 548 30.62 -12.44 5.75
N MET A 549 30.85 -11.14 5.99
CA MET A 549 31.43 -10.20 5.05
C MET A 549 32.62 -9.44 5.67
N PRO A 550 33.82 -10.08 5.77
CA PRO A 550 34.97 -9.51 6.48
C PRO A 550 35.48 -8.18 5.92
N PHE A 551 35.17 -7.86 4.65
CA PHE A 551 35.57 -6.62 4.00
C PHE A 551 34.94 -5.39 4.64
N PHE A 552 33.82 -5.52 5.36
CA PHE A 552 33.27 -4.42 6.17
C PHE A 552 34.23 -3.92 7.26
N ARG A 553 35.30 -4.64 7.59
CA ARG A 553 36.38 -4.15 8.48
C ARG A 553 37.19 -3.01 7.85
N CYS A 554 37.16 -2.87 6.53
CA CYS A 554 37.94 -1.91 5.74
C CYS A 554 36.98 -1.01 4.94
N VAL A 555 36.72 0.20 5.43
CA VAL A 555 35.77 1.13 4.79
C VAL A 555 36.12 1.43 3.32
N ASP A 556 37.40 1.61 3.03
CA ASP A 556 37.93 1.86 1.68
C ASP A 556 37.74 0.69 0.71
N VAL A 557 37.65 -0.56 1.21
CA VAL A 557 37.31 -1.70 0.36
C VAL A 557 35.84 -1.66 -0.04
N VAL A 558 34.95 -1.32 0.89
CA VAL A 558 33.51 -1.19 0.60
C VAL A 558 33.26 -0.03 -0.36
N ASP A 559 33.94 1.10 -0.18
CA ASP A 559 33.81 2.28 -1.05
C ASP A 559 34.23 1.93 -2.50
N GLU A 560 35.35 1.21 -2.68
CA GLU A 560 35.80 0.75 -4.01
C GLU A 560 34.84 -0.27 -4.64
N MET A 561 34.30 -1.20 -3.85
CA MET A 561 33.28 -2.14 -4.34
C MET A 561 32.01 -1.42 -4.82
N MET A 562 31.58 -0.37 -4.12
CA MET A 562 30.44 0.45 -4.54
C MET A 562 30.75 1.25 -5.82
N GLU A 563 31.94 1.84 -5.91
CA GLU A 563 32.40 2.57 -7.11
C GLU A 563 32.43 1.66 -8.34
N HIS A 564 32.91 0.42 -8.19
CA HIS A 564 32.91 -0.56 -9.28
C HIS A 564 31.51 -0.94 -9.79
N MET A 565 30.50 -0.98 -8.90
CA MET A 565 29.12 -1.30 -9.27
C MET A 565 28.29 -0.07 -9.70
N ALA A 566 28.74 1.14 -9.38
CA ALA A 566 27.99 2.37 -9.64
C ALA A 566 27.77 2.64 -11.14
N ASP A 567 28.65 2.11 -11.99
CA ASP A 567 28.54 2.23 -13.45
C ASP A 567 27.44 1.34 -14.06
N ASN A 568 26.89 0.38 -13.29
CA ASN A 568 25.86 -0.53 -13.76
C ASN A 568 24.50 -0.25 -13.06
N PRO A 569 23.47 0.22 -13.79
CA PRO A 569 22.18 0.55 -13.21
C PRO A 569 21.47 -0.68 -12.60
N THR A 570 21.74 -1.89 -13.10
CA THR A 570 21.14 -3.13 -12.59
C THR A 570 21.60 -3.47 -11.17
N THR A 571 22.76 -2.95 -10.74
CA THR A 571 23.34 -3.19 -9.41
C THR A 571 23.07 -2.06 -8.42
N SER A 572 22.29 -1.04 -8.81
CA SER A 572 21.93 0.11 -7.95
C SER A 572 21.38 -0.31 -6.58
N HIS A 573 20.40 -1.21 -6.55
CA HIS A 573 19.81 -1.75 -5.31
C HIS A 573 20.84 -2.44 -4.39
N ILE A 574 21.90 -3.04 -4.94
CA ILE A 574 22.99 -3.67 -4.17
C ILE A 574 23.90 -2.60 -3.57
N VAL A 575 24.24 -1.57 -4.35
CA VAL A 575 25.03 -0.40 -3.89
C VAL A 575 24.32 0.28 -2.73
N ASP A 576 23.03 0.53 -2.86
CA ASP A 576 22.16 1.10 -1.83
C ASP A 576 22.18 0.29 -0.52
N ALA A 577 22.09 -1.04 -0.63
CA ALA A 577 22.16 -1.93 0.53
C ALA A 577 23.55 -1.95 1.18
N LEU A 578 24.62 -1.93 0.37
CA LEU A 578 26.01 -1.81 0.85
C LEU A 578 26.25 -0.50 1.60
N GLU A 579 25.73 0.62 1.08
CA GLU A 579 25.84 1.92 1.72
C GLU A 579 25.16 1.91 3.11
N CYS A 580 23.95 1.34 3.18
CA CYS A 580 23.20 1.16 4.42
C CYS A 580 23.99 0.32 5.46
N LEU A 581 24.49 -0.85 5.05
CA LEU A 581 25.32 -1.71 5.91
C LEU A 581 26.63 -1.06 6.33
N SER A 582 27.27 -0.30 5.43
CA SER A 582 28.50 0.44 5.72
C SER A 582 28.27 1.51 6.78
N SER A 583 27.18 2.27 6.65
CA SER A 583 26.74 3.28 7.62
C SER A 583 26.42 2.66 8.97
N PHE A 584 25.69 1.55 8.99
CA PHE A 584 25.43 0.76 10.19
C PHE A 584 26.73 0.31 10.87
N CYS A 585 27.65 -0.31 10.12
CA CYS A 585 28.94 -0.77 10.65
C CYS A 585 29.80 0.38 11.20
N LYS A 586 29.80 1.56 10.53
CA LYS A 586 30.47 2.77 11.01
C LYS A 586 29.89 3.22 12.35
N LEU A 587 28.57 3.26 12.50
CA LEU A 587 27.89 3.61 13.75
C LEU A 587 28.24 2.63 14.87
N GLN A 588 28.17 1.33 14.60
CA GLN A 588 28.47 0.28 15.57
C GLN A 588 29.93 0.29 16.05
N ARG A 589 30.90 0.51 15.15
CA ARG A 589 32.31 0.73 15.53
C ARG A 589 32.48 1.94 16.44
N LYS A 590 31.82 3.06 16.12
CA LYS A 590 31.86 4.27 16.94
C LYS A 590 31.34 3.99 18.35
N THR A 591 30.25 3.25 18.48
CA THR A 591 29.67 2.81 19.77
C THR A 591 30.63 1.95 20.57
N ILE A 592 31.30 0.97 19.94
CA ILE A 592 32.33 0.13 20.59
C ILE A 592 33.49 0.99 21.10
N LEU A 593 33.99 1.94 20.30
CA LEU A 593 35.07 2.85 20.70
C LEU A 593 34.68 3.70 21.91
N MET A 594 33.50 4.33 21.88
CA MET A 594 33.00 5.12 23.01
C MET A 594 32.84 4.27 24.28
N ARG A 595 32.35 3.03 24.16
CA ARG A 595 32.22 2.11 25.29
C ARG A 595 33.58 1.72 25.87
N ASN A 596 34.56 1.45 25.01
CA ASN A 596 35.93 1.15 25.42
C ASN A 596 36.60 2.34 26.10
N GLU A 597 36.40 3.55 25.60
CA GLU A 597 36.89 4.78 26.25
C GLU A 597 36.23 5.01 27.61
N LYS A 598 34.91 4.84 27.70
CA LYS A 598 34.18 4.94 28.97
C LYS A 598 34.67 3.90 29.98
N ALA A 599 34.89 2.65 29.55
CA ALA A 599 35.43 1.59 30.38
C ALA A 599 36.87 1.87 30.83
N LYS A 600 37.74 2.38 29.94
CA LYS A 600 39.11 2.83 30.29
C LYS A 600 39.08 3.96 31.33
N ARG A 601 38.21 4.96 31.15
CA ARG A 601 38.02 6.07 32.09
C ARG A 601 37.48 5.58 33.44
N ALA A 602 36.54 4.63 33.45
CA ALA A 602 36.02 4.04 34.69
C ALA A 602 37.11 3.24 35.44
N LYS A 603 37.89 2.41 34.72
CA LYS A 603 39.03 1.68 35.29
C LYS A 603 40.08 2.63 35.88
N ALA A 604 40.41 3.72 35.18
CA ALA A 604 41.34 4.73 35.67
C ALA A 604 40.83 5.47 36.94
N LYS A 605 39.52 5.74 37.03
CA LYS A 605 38.90 6.30 38.25
C LYS A 605 38.94 5.31 39.42
N MET A 606 38.66 4.04 39.17
CA MET A 606 38.74 3.00 40.22
C MET A 606 40.17 2.79 40.72
N SER A 607 41.18 2.82 39.84
CA SER A 607 42.59 2.74 40.27
C SER A 607 43.00 3.96 41.10
N ASN A 608 42.55 5.16 40.73
CA ASN A 608 42.83 6.38 41.51
C ASN A 608 42.13 6.36 42.88
N ASN A 609 40.87 5.91 42.97
CA ASN A 609 40.18 5.79 44.26
C ASN A 609 40.80 4.73 45.17
N LYS A 610 41.29 3.62 44.62
CA LYS A 610 42.00 2.60 45.39
C LYS A 610 43.34 3.12 45.93
N ALA A 611 44.06 3.92 45.13
CA ALA A 611 45.27 4.60 45.58
C ALA A 611 45.00 5.66 46.67
N ALA A 612 43.91 6.42 46.55
CA ALA A 612 43.51 7.41 47.56
C ALA A 612 43.02 6.78 48.88
N ALA A 613 42.30 5.65 48.82
CA ALA A 613 41.86 4.90 50.00
C ALA A 613 43.05 4.23 50.75
N GLN A 614 44.06 3.75 50.02
CA GLN A 614 45.30 3.26 50.63
C GLN A 614 46.13 4.37 51.27
N ALA A 615 46.08 5.60 50.74
CA ALA A 615 46.78 6.76 51.33
C ALA A 615 46.10 7.32 52.59
N SER A 616 44.81 7.04 52.82
CA SER A 616 44.05 7.53 53.98
C SER A 616 43.98 6.54 55.16
N THR A 617 44.55 5.34 55.02
CA THR A 617 44.62 4.33 56.10
C THR A 617 45.95 4.33 56.86
N SER A 618 46.88 5.24 56.53
CA SER A 618 48.22 5.33 57.15
C SER A 618 48.42 6.52 58.08
N THR A 619 47.35 7.19 58.53
CA THR A 619 47.46 8.34 59.46
C THR A 619 46.61 8.15 60.72
N ALA A 620 46.97 7.14 61.53
CA ALA A 620 46.53 7.03 62.92
C ALA A 620 47.73 6.67 63.80
N GLY A 621 48.39 7.69 64.35
CA GLY A 621 49.46 7.55 65.34
C GLY A 621 50.12 8.88 65.72
N GLU A 622 49.76 9.39 66.92
CA GLU A 622 50.49 10.37 67.76
C GLU A 622 50.63 11.82 67.22
N SER A 623 50.48 12.93 67.98
CA SER A 623 50.36 13.20 69.42
C SER A 623 49.97 14.68 69.65
N ALA A 624 49.13 14.91 70.68
CA ALA A 624 49.03 16.03 71.65
C ALA A 624 49.32 17.53 71.34
N GLY A 625 48.43 18.39 71.87
CA GLY A 625 48.72 19.75 72.38
C GLY A 625 47.92 20.89 71.70
N SER A 626 46.79 21.38 72.27
CA SER A 626 46.65 22.62 73.10
C SER A 626 47.06 23.90 72.34
N THR A 627 46.29 24.98 72.13
CA THR A 627 45.31 25.71 72.98
C THR A 627 44.64 26.86 72.17
N ALA A 628 43.34 27.08 72.43
CA ALA A 628 42.60 28.36 72.58
C ALA A 628 42.42 29.44 71.46
N ALA A 629 41.19 30.00 71.49
CA ALA A 629 40.73 31.36 71.11
C ALA A 629 40.53 31.66 69.60
N THR A 630 39.49 32.36 69.08
CA THR A 630 38.28 33.06 69.57
C THR A 630 37.46 33.52 68.33
N GLY A 631 36.11 33.55 68.43
CA GLY A 631 35.21 34.45 67.67
C GLY A 631 34.46 33.87 66.44
N SER A 632 33.13 33.67 66.47
CA SER A 632 32.04 34.66 66.20
C SER A 632 31.98 35.05 64.71
N ASN A 633 30.92 34.99 63.90
CA ASN A 633 29.45 34.79 63.91
C ASN A 633 29.11 34.42 62.43
N GLY A 634 27.98 33.88 61.96
CA GLY A 634 26.64 33.60 62.47
C GLY A 634 25.70 33.44 61.25
N ALA A 635 24.63 32.65 61.41
CA ALA A 635 23.36 32.59 60.66
C ALA A 635 23.39 32.28 59.13
N GLY A 636 22.54 31.45 58.53
CA GLY A 636 21.32 30.73 58.96
C GLY A 636 20.89 29.74 57.85
N VAL A 637 20.24 28.62 58.19
CA VAL A 637 18.78 28.36 57.96
C VAL A 637 18.47 28.14 56.46
N ALA A 638 17.86 27.08 55.94
CA ALA A 638 17.15 25.90 56.45
C ALA A 638 16.89 24.89 55.30
N GLY A 639 16.53 23.65 55.66
CA GLY A 639 15.72 22.69 54.88
C GLY A 639 16.44 22.03 53.70
N THR A 640 16.27 20.75 53.37
CA THR A 640 15.18 19.82 53.66
C THR A 640 15.68 18.40 53.44
N SER A 641 15.07 17.47 54.16
CA SER A 641 15.13 16.02 54.04
C SER A 641 14.87 15.48 52.64
N SER A 642 15.61 14.46 52.23
CA SER A 642 15.04 13.25 51.61
C SER A 642 16.04 12.10 51.70
N GLN A 643 15.59 11.01 52.32
CA GLN A 643 16.18 9.69 52.30
C GLN A 643 16.23 9.18 50.86
N ASN A 644 17.35 8.58 50.47
CA ASN A 644 17.37 7.59 49.40
C ASN A 644 18.22 6.42 49.90
N ASP A 645 17.52 5.34 50.19
CA ASP A 645 18.07 4.01 50.35
C ASP A 645 18.86 3.65 49.09
N ARG A 646 20.12 3.25 49.31
CA ARG A 646 21.00 2.71 48.27
C ARG A 646 20.93 1.20 48.37
N ASP A 647 20.15 0.62 47.48
CA ASP A 647 20.22 -0.79 47.18
C ASP A 647 21.55 -1.16 46.51
N GLU A 648 21.88 -2.40 46.81
CA GLU A 648 23.16 -3.05 46.79
C GLU A 648 23.44 -3.67 45.41
N LEU A 649 24.55 -3.23 44.81
CA LEU A 649 25.46 -3.96 43.93
C LEU A 649 24.96 -5.25 43.27
N ASP A 650 24.61 -5.15 41.98
CA ASP A 650 24.86 -6.23 41.02
C ASP A 650 25.86 -5.72 39.96
N SER A 651 27.13 -6.11 40.13
CA SER A 651 28.21 -5.73 39.22
C SER A 651 28.31 -6.79 38.12
N PRO A 652 28.19 -6.43 36.82
CA PRO A 652 28.33 -7.41 35.75
C PRO A 652 29.78 -7.92 35.67
N PRO A 653 29.99 -9.20 35.32
CA PRO A 653 31.32 -9.81 35.28
C PRO A 653 32.21 -9.17 34.21
N PRO A 654 33.55 -9.18 34.40
CA PRO A 654 34.49 -8.61 33.44
C PRO A 654 34.56 -9.47 32.16
N LEU A 655 34.38 -8.84 31.01
CA LEU A 655 34.55 -9.47 29.70
C LEU A 655 36.03 -9.79 29.43
N ILE A 656 36.30 -11.05 29.11
CA ILE A 656 37.58 -11.59 28.66
C ILE A 656 37.84 -11.17 27.20
N PRO A 657 39.07 -10.78 26.81
CA PRO A 657 39.43 -10.58 25.41
C PRO A 657 39.20 -11.87 24.60
N ILE A 658 38.48 -11.78 23.48
CA ILE A 658 38.31 -12.88 22.55
C ILE A 658 39.62 -13.01 21.76
N ASP A 659 40.49 -13.92 22.21
CA ASP A 659 41.55 -14.49 21.38
C ASP A 659 40.96 -15.70 20.64
N LEU A 660 40.92 -15.61 19.30
CA LEU A 660 40.54 -16.71 18.41
C LEU A 660 41.59 -17.84 18.52
N PRO A 661 41.21 -19.12 18.76
CA PRO A 661 42.17 -20.20 18.80
C PRO A 661 42.64 -20.56 17.38
N ALA A 662 43.96 -20.66 17.21
CA ALA A 662 44.60 -21.17 16.01
C ALA A 662 44.22 -22.64 15.77
N SER A 663 43.67 -22.92 14.58
CA SER A 663 43.35 -24.26 14.10
C SER A 663 44.63 -25.09 13.94
N SER A 664 44.73 -26.16 14.72
CA SER A 664 45.72 -27.22 14.52
C SER A 664 45.13 -28.33 13.68
N SER A 665 45.87 -28.68 12.64
CA SER A 665 45.65 -29.82 11.76
C SER A 665 45.92 -31.14 12.49
N ALA A 666 45.09 -32.15 12.22
CA ALA A 666 45.50 -33.48 11.73
C ALA A 666 44.48 -34.58 12.07
N SER A 667 44.38 -35.51 11.11
CA SER A 667 44.17 -36.96 11.28
C SER A 667 42.81 -37.53 10.82
N ALA A 668 42.85 -38.16 9.65
CA ALA A 668 41.93 -39.22 9.22
C ALA A 668 41.96 -40.42 10.20
N PRO A 669 40.94 -41.30 10.20
CA PRO A 669 41.12 -42.62 9.58
C PRO A 669 39.78 -43.19 8.99
N PRO A 670 39.58 -44.51 8.74
CA PRO A 670 39.56 -45.07 7.38
C PRO A 670 38.24 -45.79 7.01
N ASN A 671 38.20 -46.20 5.73
CA ASN A 671 37.23 -47.08 5.08
C ASN A 671 36.66 -48.25 5.93
N GLY A 672 35.35 -48.48 5.78
CA GLY A 672 34.65 -49.71 6.17
C GLY A 672 33.40 -49.93 5.32
N THR A 673 33.37 -51.05 4.61
CA THR A 673 32.43 -51.53 3.58
C THR A 673 31.05 -52.01 4.08
N ALA A 674 30.02 -51.73 3.26
CA ALA A 674 28.86 -52.56 2.84
C ALA A 674 27.96 -53.29 3.87
N THR A 675 26.63 -53.08 3.78
CA THR A 675 25.62 -54.13 3.43
C THR A 675 24.16 -53.60 3.41
N THR A 676 23.50 -53.82 2.27
CA THR A 676 22.10 -54.28 2.04
C THR A 676 21.01 -54.15 3.13
N SER A 677 19.88 -53.50 2.80
CA SER A 677 18.56 -54.12 2.50
C SER A 677 17.37 -53.16 2.75
N SER A 678 16.51 -53.02 1.74
CA SER A 678 15.13 -52.48 1.81
C SER A 678 14.14 -53.61 2.16
N PRO A 679 12.81 -53.43 2.09
CA PRO A 679 11.90 -52.50 2.77
C PRO A 679 10.78 -53.27 3.52
N THR A 680 9.97 -52.61 4.35
CA THR A 680 8.65 -53.17 4.74
C THR A 680 7.60 -52.08 4.88
N SER A 681 6.63 -52.17 3.97
CA SER A 681 5.27 -51.68 4.03
C SER A 681 4.46 -52.40 5.12
N ALA A 682 3.52 -51.70 5.75
CA ALA A 682 2.43 -52.30 6.50
C ALA A 682 1.13 -51.52 6.27
N THR A 683 0.10 -52.30 6.03
CA THR A 683 -1.21 -51.97 5.46
C THR A 683 -2.29 -52.01 6.54
N SER A 684 -3.34 -51.19 6.34
CA SER A 684 -4.77 -51.44 6.69
C SER A 684 -5.23 -51.31 8.17
N PRO A 685 -6.54 -51.13 8.45
CA PRO A 685 -7.71 -51.29 7.56
C PRO A 685 -8.79 -50.18 7.58
N ALA A 686 -9.66 -50.33 6.58
CA ALA A 686 -10.89 -49.62 6.33
C ALA A 686 -12.00 -49.87 7.37
N SER A 687 -12.98 -48.96 7.40
CA SER A 687 -14.37 -49.27 7.77
C SER A 687 -15.32 -48.50 6.87
N ALA A 688 -16.37 -49.21 6.47
CA ALA A 688 -17.31 -48.88 5.42
C ALA A 688 -18.65 -48.36 5.99
N THR A 689 -19.55 -47.99 5.06
CA THR A 689 -20.97 -47.59 5.18
C THR A 689 -21.19 -46.08 5.42
N ALA A 690 -22.07 -45.36 4.74
CA ALA A 690 -23.19 -45.73 3.90
C ALA A 690 -23.40 -44.70 2.76
N SER A 691 -23.80 -45.22 1.61
CA SER A 691 -24.15 -44.50 0.38
C SER A 691 -25.57 -43.92 0.43
N GLY A 692 -25.70 -42.61 0.29
CA GLY A 692 -26.94 -41.90 -0.06
C GLY A 692 -26.67 -41.00 -1.27
N SER A 693 -27.08 -41.44 -2.46
CA SER A 693 -26.91 -40.70 -3.72
C SER A 693 -27.92 -39.56 -3.84
N PHE A 694 -27.42 -38.34 -4.01
CA PHE A 694 -28.10 -37.25 -4.71
C PHE A 694 -27.23 -36.81 -5.90
N PRO A 695 -27.80 -36.48 -7.07
CA PRO A 695 -27.03 -36.13 -8.26
C PRO A 695 -26.51 -34.69 -8.15
N SER A 696 -25.21 -34.52 -7.97
CA SER A 696 -24.50 -33.28 -8.18
C SER A 696 -24.32 -33.03 -9.68
N LEU A 697 -24.92 -31.94 -10.16
CA LEU A 697 -24.61 -31.33 -11.45
C LEU A 697 -23.20 -30.70 -11.37
N PRO A 698 -22.39 -30.74 -12.44
CA PRO A 698 -21.11 -30.05 -12.46
C PRO A 698 -21.34 -28.54 -12.58
N ILE A 699 -21.11 -27.80 -11.49
CA ILE A 699 -20.88 -26.36 -11.54
C ILE A 699 -19.43 -26.19 -12.01
N PHE A 700 -19.27 -25.98 -13.32
CA PHE A 700 -18.08 -25.33 -13.87
C PHE A 700 -18.14 -23.89 -13.39
N MET A 701 -17.32 -23.52 -12.40
CA MET A 701 -16.98 -22.12 -12.16
C MET A 701 -15.83 -21.76 -13.11
N PRO A 702 -16.02 -20.85 -14.08
CA PRO A 702 -14.90 -20.24 -14.76
C PRO A 702 -14.30 -19.19 -13.82
N THR A 703 -13.04 -19.41 -13.42
CA THR A 703 -12.16 -18.34 -12.93
C THR A 703 -11.99 -17.32 -14.06
N TRP A 704 -12.77 -16.25 -14.01
CA TRP A 704 -12.56 -15.05 -14.81
C TRP A 704 -11.58 -14.17 -14.04
N LEU A 705 -10.31 -14.25 -14.40
CA LEU A 705 -9.35 -13.18 -14.18
C LEU A 705 -9.73 -12.04 -15.15
N PRO A 706 -9.86 -10.77 -14.71
CA PRO A 706 -9.95 -9.66 -15.63
C PRO A 706 -8.61 -9.49 -16.33
N GLY A 707 -8.50 -10.05 -17.54
CA GLY A 707 -7.34 -9.86 -18.39
C GLY A 707 -7.29 -8.43 -18.92
N ARG A 708 -6.33 -7.63 -18.42
CA ARG A 708 -5.81 -6.45 -19.11
C ARG A 708 -5.25 -6.89 -20.47
N THR A 709 -5.96 -6.60 -21.55
CA THR A 709 -5.48 -6.87 -22.91
C THR A 709 -4.48 -5.81 -23.34
N THR A 710 -3.19 -6.09 -23.25
CA THR A 710 -2.14 -5.32 -23.93
C THR A 710 -2.07 -5.75 -25.40
N THR A 711 -2.67 -4.99 -26.31
CA THR A 711 -2.44 -5.14 -27.75
C THR A 711 -1.24 -4.31 -28.18
N ASN A 712 -0.09 -4.96 -28.37
CA ASN A 712 1.05 -4.37 -29.09
C ASN A 712 0.83 -4.51 -30.62
N PRO A 713 0.83 -3.42 -31.40
CA PRO A 713 0.84 -3.54 -32.85
C PRO A 713 2.27 -3.75 -33.37
N PHE A 714 2.40 -4.82 -34.16
CA PHE A 714 3.50 -5.18 -35.06
C PHE A 714 4.32 -4.01 -35.62
N THR A 715 5.65 -4.16 -35.52
CA THR A 715 6.66 -3.60 -36.42
C THR A 715 6.62 -4.31 -37.78
N PRO A 716 6.51 -3.60 -38.92
CA PRO A 716 6.96 -4.12 -40.20
C PRO A 716 8.38 -3.64 -40.49
N GLY A 717 9.24 -4.60 -40.79
CA GLY A 717 10.63 -4.39 -41.21
C GLY A 717 10.76 -3.61 -42.51
N GLY A 718 11.97 -3.08 -42.69
CA GLY A 718 12.35 -2.22 -43.80
C GLY A 718 12.34 -2.89 -45.16
N ILE A 719 12.26 -2.03 -46.16
CA ILE A 719 12.71 -2.27 -47.54
C ILE A 719 13.52 -1.03 -47.94
N GLU A 720 14.82 -1.24 -48.13
CA GLU A 720 15.68 -0.40 -48.97
C GLU A 720 15.28 -0.62 -50.44
N ASP A 721 15.11 0.47 -51.21
CA ASP A 721 15.81 0.69 -52.49
C ASP A 721 15.24 1.89 -53.29
N VAL A 722 16.16 2.82 -53.62
CA VAL A 722 16.40 3.46 -54.93
C VAL A 722 15.22 4.18 -55.65
N ASP A 723 15.16 5.51 -55.54
CA ASP A 723 15.66 6.53 -56.52
C ASP A 723 15.33 7.96 -56.02
#